data_AF-A0A264YB35-F1
#
_entry.id   AF-A0A264YB35-F1
#
_cell.length_a   1.000
_cell.length_b   1.000
_cell.length_c   1.000
_cell.angle_alpha   90.00
_cell.angle_beta   90.00
_cell.angle_gamma   90.00
#
_symmetry.space_group_name_H-M   'P 1'
#
loop_
_entity.id
_entity.type
_entity.pdbx_description
1 polymer ?
#
loop_
_entity_poly.entity_id
_entity_poly.type
_entity_poly.pdbx_seq_one_letter_code
_entity_poly.pdbx_strand_id
1 'polypeptide(L)'
;MKKILSLLSLLVMTLTAFATDYTGHRTVTYGSNEPTESDNAVVSIVDNGDGTYNVSFVDVINVDGPYRDNYGTYTFSNLACTTENGVTTFTGSGLTAAATHSNPNSDYSFIKSASEGELTVKFNAEKAYAKFAATISTGWSSATISAEFGTDDFETGGGEPEGPTVVSSKSFTDKLGMKMGEGVYDLPYSAEVTVKEMSDGSNNIDFSFGSSVIEANGLTKGTDAKGRTTYSGDVDVQGTVYKVYAVIYTDADGTEKIYMSVESEGVTYIVGTQPVDGPSIPMENYQADGTGFVVSTPIDWETQKFQAVIDATNCNSSNTEEIFGFGPEATVWEKNIHIYADKGTYKAFYQCSNGNNNTTVNITDKTNITVEVSKADGLTVDGVSVIAADKLEGLFDLTEVKFGSGENSQFSNALYKSVKLVEVVPPFVPETKTYKDVAYSSFAGTNTNFDENTVEFTTVEDGTYNVVYKNLTVSSNRIGDLNIPNVTATTDADGNVTYTTTATEGTWTNINQDLASMLGISEGSPATLKSFTATLSGEKLNMTVVTALTGVDATLVFGEQYVEPNPDPEGTIDVVEHGFNANGFGWQEVKDINWDNQYLKAEMDLTNCTSENEVVLSVGNNITAWGATNFHLYYTAATKTLQYNYIDASGNIGRYDIPNIEGTVTVEISKKNGLVVNGEKCNYKNGSTEQFDDPATAFASLWAVSSVQIGAIQGYTMGYAVYNYIHILPVEAEPVDPNEVVATKTYTDNLTVGHDAQTGDVTGYADKQVVFTKYANGESSVTFKEYPISETETRDLTFRGTISETDMSEYGMGTVTFGEDLAMTPIEDETSAFYGKEISLFINISSYSADKMEFTYEFGSEDGIYYVGQYGVEIEKPEEVVGTKTYTANLTVDHDATLQNEVLYKDKDVVFTKYSTGDVTVTFKAFPVSENETCDLTFRGTISEVDMSEYGMGVMVFGENMVCKVEDEASSLNGQTLYLNINIDKKDDYSKNIVFQYSFANDVDDENADAESIFYCGRYGVVADAISGIQTEMENGNVSIYTVGGAKVNTLQKGINIVRLANGKTIKVVK
;
A
#
# COMPACT_ATOMS: atom_id res chain seq x y z
N MET A 1 -24.84 -27.97 17.11
CA MET A 1 -24.72 -28.84 18.31
C MET A 1 -23.48 -29.70 18.12
N LYS A 2 -22.48 -29.84 18.98
CA LYS A 2 -22.02 -29.42 20.33
C LYS A 2 -20.53 -29.83 20.29
N LYS A 3 -19.53 -29.34 21.01
CA LYS A 3 -19.20 -28.33 22.03
C LYS A 3 -17.72 -28.65 22.34
N ILE A 4 -17.00 -27.71 22.98
CA ILE A 4 -15.62 -27.83 23.53
C ILE A 4 -14.59 -27.50 22.43
N LEU A 5 -13.85 -26.39 22.43
CA LEU A 5 -13.20 -25.69 23.53
C LEU A 5 -13.55 -24.19 23.59
N SER A 6 -13.99 -23.77 24.78
CA SER A 6 -14.00 -22.40 25.29
C SER A 6 -13.46 -22.51 26.72
N LEU A 7 -12.73 -21.48 27.17
CA LEU A 7 -12.12 -21.25 28.49
C LEU A 7 -10.72 -21.84 28.75
N LEU A 8 -9.68 -21.02 28.48
CA LEU A 8 -8.74 -20.42 29.45
C LEU A 8 -7.56 -19.81 28.66
N SER A 9 -7.67 -18.55 28.22
CA SER A 9 -6.88 -17.48 28.85
C SER A 9 -7.64 -16.15 28.82
N LEU A 10 -8.72 -16.07 29.60
CA LEU A 10 -9.17 -14.77 30.10
C LEU A 10 -8.20 -14.38 31.22
N LEU A 11 -7.02 -13.89 30.84
CA LEU A 11 -6.22 -13.07 31.74
C LEU A 11 -6.97 -11.74 31.82
N VAL A 12 -7.87 -11.62 32.80
CA VAL A 12 -8.34 -10.32 33.26
C VAL A 12 -7.10 -9.64 33.85
N MET A 13 -6.32 -9.00 32.99
CA MET A 13 -5.58 -7.82 33.41
C MET A 13 -6.68 -6.86 33.83
N THR A 14 -6.82 -6.65 35.13
CA THR A 14 -7.44 -5.42 35.62
C THR A 14 -6.67 -4.28 34.97
N LEU A 15 -7.14 -3.77 33.82
CA LEU A 15 -6.77 -2.44 33.37
C LEU A 15 -7.16 -1.54 34.52
N THR A 16 -6.17 -1.13 35.31
CA THR A 16 -6.33 0.07 36.11
C THR A 16 -6.57 1.17 35.09
N ALA A 17 -7.82 1.58 34.93
CA ALA A 17 -8.19 2.71 34.09
C ALA A 17 -7.35 3.90 34.57
N PHE A 18 -6.33 4.27 33.80
CA PHE A 18 -5.52 5.44 34.09
C PHE A 18 -6.34 6.64 33.64
N ALA A 19 -6.48 7.62 34.54
CA ALA A 19 -7.06 8.90 34.20
C ALA A 19 -6.05 9.68 33.35
N THR A 20 -6.49 10.18 32.20
CA THR A 20 -5.74 11.15 31.41
C THR A 20 -6.17 12.54 31.85
N ASP A 21 -5.25 13.30 32.42
CA ASP A 21 -5.50 14.66 32.91
C ASP A 21 -5.03 15.70 31.88
N TYR A 22 -5.96 16.51 31.41
CA TYR A 22 -5.70 17.65 30.54
C TYR A 22 -5.66 18.91 31.38
N THR A 23 -4.55 19.64 31.29
CA THR A 23 -4.37 20.92 31.99
C THR A 23 -4.47 22.06 30.99
N GLY A 24 -5.31 23.07 31.25
CA GLY A 24 -5.60 24.10 30.27
C GLY A 24 -6.40 25.27 30.80
N HIS A 25 -6.82 26.14 29.88
CA HIS A 25 -7.69 27.27 30.18
C HIS A 25 -9.11 26.80 30.44
N ARG A 26 -9.78 27.37 31.44
CA ARG A 26 -11.20 27.12 31.73
C ARG A 26 -11.93 28.37 32.14
N THR A 27 -13.14 28.54 31.61
CA THR A 27 -14.10 29.58 32.00
C THR A 27 -15.23 28.96 32.80
N VAL A 28 -15.57 29.51 33.96
CA VAL A 28 -16.63 29.02 34.86
C VAL A 28 -17.63 30.12 35.18
N THR A 29 -18.91 29.83 35.04
CA THR A 29 -19.99 30.75 35.38
C THR A 29 -20.95 30.10 36.38
N TYR A 30 -21.30 30.83 37.44
CA TYR A 30 -22.32 30.43 38.40
C TYR A 30 -23.49 31.43 38.36
N GLY A 31 -24.68 30.96 38.02
CA GLY A 31 -25.90 31.76 37.91
C GLY A 31 -25.74 32.93 36.95
N SER A 32 -25.90 34.15 37.47
CA SER A 32 -25.74 35.41 36.72
C SER A 32 -24.44 36.14 37.05
N ASN A 33 -23.49 35.48 37.72
CA ASN A 33 -22.20 36.09 38.05
C ASN A 33 -21.35 36.29 36.80
N GLU A 34 -20.35 37.18 36.88
CA GLU A 34 -19.37 37.30 35.80
C GLU A 34 -18.58 35.98 35.64
N PRO A 35 -18.31 35.54 34.40
CA PRO A 35 -17.49 34.37 34.14
C PRO A 35 -16.09 34.53 34.73
N THR A 36 -15.58 33.46 35.33
CA THR A 36 -14.23 33.40 35.88
C THR A 36 -13.34 32.55 35.00
N GLU A 37 -12.23 33.11 34.56
CA GLU A 37 -11.21 32.40 33.80
C GLU A 37 -10.11 31.86 34.73
N SER A 38 -9.61 30.67 34.44
CA SER A 38 -8.51 30.02 35.16
C SER A 38 -7.61 29.31 34.17
N ASP A 39 -6.34 29.71 34.15
CA ASP A 39 -5.27 28.95 33.51
C ASP A 39 -4.78 27.86 34.48
N ASN A 40 -4.46 26.68 33.96
CA ASN A 40 -4.12 25.46 34.73
C ASN A 40 -5.30 24.76 35.43
N ALA A 41 -6.53 24.94 34.92
CA ALA A 41 -7.63 24.05 35.31
C ALA A 41 -7.38 22.63 34.78
N VAL A 42 -8.02 21.62 35.39
CA VAL A 42 -7.85 20.21 34.97
C VAL A 42 -9.19 19.61 34.58
N VAL A 43 -9.22 18.94 33.43
CA VAL A 43 -10.26 17.97 33.04
C VAL A 43 -9.62 16.58 32.99
N SER A 44 -10.21 15.64 33.71
CA SER A 44 -9.73 14.27 33.85
C SER A 44 -10.66 13.31 33.12
N ILE A 45 -10.13 12.49 32.22
CA ILE A 45 -10.88 11.53 31.41
C ILE A 45 -10.42 10.11 31.75
N VAL A 46 -11.38 9.24 32.07
CA VAL A 46 -11.12 7.83 32.42
C VAL A 46 -11.87 6.94 31.43
N ASP A 47 -11.15 6.12 30.66
CA ASP A 47 -11.72 5.06 29.84
C ASP A 47 -12.13 3.86 30.72
N ASN A 48 -13.41 3.47 30.66
CA ASN A 48 -13.91 2.32 31.42
C ASN A 48 -13.61 0.97 30.76
N GLY A 49 -13.04 0.95 29.54
CA GLY A 49 -12.65 -0.24 28.80
C GLY A 49 -13.80 -0.97 28.10
N ASP A 50 -14.99 -0.37 28.08
CA ASP A 50 -16.20 -0.88 27.41
C ASP A 50 -16.76 0.08 26.34
N GLY A 51 -15.95 1.06 25.93
CA GLY A 51 -16.36 2.13 25.02
C GLY A 51 -17.10 3.28 25.71
N THR A 52 -17.18 3.28 27.05
CA THR A 52 -17.69 4.40 27.83
C THR A 52 -16.62 5.12 28.62
N TYR A 53 -16.83 6.42 28.89
CA TYR A 53 -15.86 7.28 29.55
C TYR A 53 -16.45 7.99 30.77
N ASN A 54 -15.62 8.28 31.76
CA ASN A 54 -15.94 9.22 32.84
C ASN A 54 -15.15 10.52 32.63
N VAL A 55 -15.84 11.65 32.59
CA VAL A 55 -15.24 12.98 32.39
C VAL A 55 -15.44 13.82 33.65
N SER A 56 -14.34 14.32 34.22
CA SER A 56 -14.34 15.06 35.47
C SER A 56 -13.74 16.46 35.32
N PHE A 57 -14.51 17.50 35.62
CA PHE A 57 -14.01 18.88 35.74
C PHE A 57 -13.51 19.08 37.17
N VAL A 58 -12.20 19.15 37.37
CA VAL A 58 -11.58 19.17 38.70
C VAL A 58 -11.65 20.58 39.30
N ASP A 59 -12.15 20.70 40.53
CA ASP A 59 -12.25 21.95 41.30
C ASP A 59 -12.85 23.13 40.50
N VAL A 60 -14.15 23.07 40.19
CA VAL A 60 -14.87 24.14 39.47
C VAL A 60 -15.02 25.37 40.36
N ILE A 61 -14.33 26.45 40.01
CA ILE A 61 -14.20 27.65 40.84
C ILE A 61 -14.74 28.88 40.11
N ASN A 62 -15.60 29.66 40.76
CA ASN A 62 -16.05 30.97 40.31
C ASN A 62 -15.61 32.04 41.33
N VAL A 63 -15.14 33.18 40.83
CA VAL A 63 -14.70 34.35 41.59
C VAL A 63 -15.68 35.48 41.34
N ASP A 64 -16.34 35.94 42.40
CA ASP A 64 -17.22 37.12 42.37
C ASP A 64 -16.71 38.15 43.39
N GLY A 65 -16.11 39.22 42.88
CA GLY A 65 -15.43 40.22 43.71
C GLY A 65 -14.33 39.60 44.59
N PRO A 66 -14.40 39.68 45.94
CA PRO A 66 -13.40 39.11 46.84
C PRO A 66 -13.61 37.63 47.17
N TYR A 67 -14.71 37.02 46.72
CA TYR A 67 -15.06 35.64 47.05
C TYR A 67 -14.54 34.69 45.96
N ARG A 68 -13.89 33.59 46.37
CA ARG A 68 -13.37 32.53 45.48
C ARG A 68 -13.96 31.21 45.91
N ASP A 69 -15.05 30.83 45.27
CA ASP A 69 -15.89 29.72 45.68
C ASP A 69 -15.56 28.48 44.83
N ASN A 70 -15.19 27.39 45.50
CA ASN A 70 -14.99 26.07 44.86
C ASN A 70 -16.26 25.23 45.01
N TYR A 71 -16.94 25.01 43.89
CA TYR A 71 -18.19 24.25 43.77
C TYR A 71 -17.97 22.74 43.59
N GLY A 72 -16.72 22.28 43.68
CA GLY A 72 -16.33 20.89 43.65
C GLY A 72 -15.92 20.38 42.26
N THR A 73 -15.56 19.11 42.22
CA THR A 73 -15.26 18.34 41.01
C THR A 73 -16.51 17.67 40.50
N TYR A 74 -16.88 17.94 39.25
CA TYR A 74 -18.07 17.38 38.61
C TYR A 74 -17.69 16.25 37.68
N THR A 75 -18.15 15.04 37.99
CA THR A 75 -17.89 13.82 37.20
C THR A 75 -19.16 13.35 36.52
N PHE A 76 -19.12 13.26 35.19
CA PHE A 76 -20.13 12.62 34.37
C PHE A 76 -19.64 11.21 34.03
N SER A 77 -20.43 10.19 34.36
CA SER A 77 -19.99 8.79 34.28
C SER A 77 -20.69 7.99 33.18
N ASN A 78 -19.99 7.00 32.65
CA ASN A 78 -20.49 6.04 31.64
C ASN A 78 -21.01 6.72 30.37
N LEU A 79 -20.29 7.73 29.87
CA LEU A 79 -20.61 8.43 28.63
C LEU A 79 -20.27 7.54 27.44
N ALA A 80 -21.27 7.18 26.64
CA ALA A 80 -21.07 6.41 25.41
C ALA A 80 -20.53 7.34 24.31
N CYS A 81 -19.20 7.45 24.22
CA CYS A 81 -18.53 8.31 23.26
C CYS A 81 -18.35 7.60 21.90
N THR A 82 -18.18 8.37 20.84
CA THR A 82 -17.82 7.88 19.50
C THR A 82 -16.40 8.31 19.17
N THR A 83 -15.58 7.40 18.63
CA THR A 83 -14.22 7.71 18.18
C THR A 83 -14.14 7.61 16.66
N GLU A 84 -13.78 8.70 16.00
CA GLU A 84 -13.62 8.78 14.55
C GLU A 84 -12.37 9.63 14.25
N ASN A 85 -11.55 9.20 13.28
CA ASN A 85 -10.30 9.88 12.91
C ASN A 85 -9.38 10.25 14.09
N GLY A 86 -9.32 9.38 15.11
CA GLY A 86 -8.47 9.59 16.30
C GLY A 86 -8.99 10.61 17.31
N VAL A 87 -10.20 11.17 17.11
CA VAL A 87 -10.87 12.07 18.06
C VAL A 87 -12.06 11.36 18.68
N THR A 88 -12.12 11.35 20.02
CA THR A 88 -13.25 10.79 20.76
C THR A 88 -14.19 11.91 21.20
N THR A 89 -15.48 11.78 20.87
CA THR A 89 -16.49 12.82 21.04
C THR A 89 -17.72 12.32 21.80
N PHE A 90 -18.35 13.24 22.54
CA PHE A 90 -19.64 13.03 23.18
C PHE A 90 -20.40 14.35 23.29
N THR A 91 -21.69 14.34 22.92
CA THR A 91 -22.63 15.43 23.18
C THR A 91 -23.92 14.86 23.75
N GLY A 92 -24.35 15.35 24.91
CA GLY A 92 -25.57 14.86 25.56
C GLY A 92 -26.20 15.89 26.49
N SER A 93 -27.51 15.78 26.67
CA SER A 93 -28.31 16.64 27.55
C SER A 93 -29.13 15.81 28.54
N GLY A 94 -29.63 16.46 29.61
CA GLY A 94 -30.40 15.79 30.66
C GLY A 94 -29.57 14.86 31.56
N LEU A 95 -28.25 15.02 31.57
CA LEU A 95 -27.31 14.18 32.32
C LEU A 95 -27.32 14.52 33.81
N THR A 96 -26.77 13.60 34.61
CA THR A 96 -26.50 13.84 36.04
C THR A 96 -24.99 13.73 36.27
N ALA A 97 -24.41 14.71 36.94
CA ALA A 97 -23.01 14.69 37.36
C ALA A 97 -22.92 14.44 38.87
N ALA A 98 -21.96 13.61 39.30
CA ALA A 98 -21.60 13.50 40.71
C ALA A 98 -20.66 14.66 41.08
N ALA A 99 -20.92 15.33 42.21
CA ALA A 99 -20.08 16.42 42.71
C ALA A 99 -19.30 15.97 43.95
N THR A 100 -17.98 16.08 43.90
CA THR A 100 -17.06 15.73 45.00
C THR A 100 -16.22 16.94 45.40
N HIS A 101 -15.75 16.99 46.64
CA HIS A 101 -15.00 18.13 47.15
C HIS A 101 -13.71 17.64 47.80
N SER A 102 -12.58 18.18 47.34
CA SER A 102 -11.25 17.88 47.87
C SER A 102 -11.10 18.28 49.35
N ASN A 103 -11.82 19.32 49.79
CA ASN A 103 -11.95 19.70 51.20
C ASN A 103 -13.36 19.35 51.74
N PRO A 104 -13.51 18.40 52.67
CA PRO A 104 -14.81 18.04 53.23
C PRO A 104 -15.45 19.15 54.09
N ASN A 105 -14.71 20.21 54.43
CA ASN A 105 -15.19 21.39 55.16
C ASN A 105 -15.42 22.61 54.25
N SER A 106 -15.51 22.46 52.92
CA SER A 106 -15.87 23.59 52.06
C SER A 106 -17.30 24.05 52.33
N ASP A 107 -17.56 25.35 52.20
CA ASP A 107 -18.88 25.94 52.37
C ASP A 107 -19.92 25.36 51.38
N TYR A 108 -19.45 24.71 50.30
CA TYR A 108 -20.26 24.09 49.25
C TYR A 108 -20.28 22.55 49.28
N SER A 109 -19.69 21.93 50.31
CA SER A 109 -19.59 20.47 50.45
C SER A 109 -20.94 19.74 50.50
N PHE A 110 -22.06 20.45 50.67
CA PHE A 110 -23.43 19.93 50.56
C PHE A 110 -23.85 19.63 49.11
N ILE A 111 -23.17 20.19 48.10
CA ILE A 111 -23.42 19.86 46.69
C ILE A 111 -22.89 18.45 46.44
N LYS A 112 -23.79 17.50 46.18
CA LYS A 112 -23.44 16.09 45.91
C LYS A 112 -23.64 15.67 44.47
N SER A 113 -24.40 16.45 43.71
CA SER A 113 -24.70 16.18 42.31
C SER A 113 -25.21 17.43 41.60
N ALA A 114 -25.11 17.43 40.27
CA ALA A 114 -25.83 18.33 39.38
C ALA A 114 -26.79 17.53 38.49
N SER A 115 -27.92 18.12 38.13
CA SER A 115 -28.94 17.54 37.25
C SER A 115 -29.19 18.44 36.04
N GLU A 116 -29.91 17.94 35.02
CA GLU A 116 -30.16 18.68 33.78
C GLU A 116 -28.85 19.06 33.06
N GLY A 117 -27.83 18.21 33.19
CA GLY A 117 -26.51 18.46 32.62
C GLY A 117 -26.53 18.38 31.10
N GLU A 118 -26.06 19.44 30.46
CA GLU A 118 -25.61 19.47 29.08
C GLU A 118 -24.09 19.33 29.09
N LEU A 119 -23.56 18.42 28.28
CA LEU A 119 -22.14 18.14 28.20
C LEU A 119 -21.73 17.91 26.74
N THR A 120 -20.69 18.61 26.32
CA THR A 120 -19.95 18.39 25.08
C THR A 120 -18.49 18.10 25.44
N VAL A 121 -17.92 17.02 24.92
CA VAL A 121 -16.52 16.64 25.14
C VAL A 121 -15.92 16.15 23.83
N LYS A 122 -14.70 16.61 23.53
CA LYS A 122 -13.86 16.11 22.44
C LYS A 122 -12.44 15.96 22.96
N PHE A 123 -11.78 14.84 22.70
CA PHE A 123 -10.41 14.63 23.15
C PHE A 123 -9.66 13.63 22.28
N ASN A 124 -8.34 13.77 22.28
CA ASN A 124 -7.38 12.80 21.73
C ASN A 124 -6.20 12.68 22.71
N ALA A 125 -5.09 12.05 22.32
CA ALA A 125 -3.93 11.89 23.19
C ALA A 125 -3.27 13.22 23.62
N GLU A 126 -3.46 14.31 22.88
CA GLU A 126 -2.70 15.56 23.03
C GLU A 126 -3.50 16.67 23.71
N LYS A 127 -4.80 16.77 23.42
CA LYS A 127 -5.65 17.87 23.90
C LYS A 127 -7.07 17.40 24.20
N ALA A 128 -7.80 18.23 24.95
CA ALA A 128 -9.22 18.04 25.24
C ALA A 128 -9.98 19.37 25.23
N TYR A 129 -11.18 19.34 24.66
CA TYR A 129 -12.21 20.36 24.76
C TYR A 129 -13.38 19.76 25.54
N ALA A 130 -13.84 20.45 26.59
CA ALA A 130 -14.98 19.97 27.37
C ALA A 130 -15.81 21.14 27.89
N LYS A 131 -17.11 21.11 27.64
CA LYS A 131 -18.06 22.15 28.05
C LYS A 131 -19.25 21.51 28.73
N PHE A 132 -19.62 22.00 29.91
CA PHE A 132 -20.85 21.59 30.57
C PHE A 132 -21.65 22.77 31.11
N ALA A 133 -22.97 22.57 31.21
CA ALA A 133 -23.89 23.40 31.99
C ALA A 133 -24.85 22.50 32.75
N ALA A 134 -25.05 22.72 34.04
CA ALA A 134 -25.93 21.88 34.85
C ALA A 134 -26.60 22.67 35.99
N THR A 135 -27.74 22.17 36.46
CA THR A 135 -28.47 22.72 37.59
C THR A 135 -27.97 22.08 38.90
N ILE A 136 -27.50 22.90 39.84
CA ILE A 136 -27.12 22.49 41.19
C ILE A 136 -28.10 23.03 42.23
N SER A 137 -28.31 22.27 43.31
CA SER A 137 -29.10 22.72 44.46
C SER A 137 -28.17 23.25 45.55
N THR A 138 -28.41 24.48 45.99
CA THR A 138 -27.67 25.11 47.09
C THR A 138 -28.35 24.93 48.46
N GLY A 139 -29.34 24.03 48.54
CA GLY A 139 -30.15 23.78 49.74
C GLY A 139 -31.33 24.75 49.93
N TRP A 140 -31.30 25.95 49.33
CA TRP A 140 -32.36 26.97 49.45
C TRP A 140 -32.92 27.44 48.10
N SER A 141 -32.16 27.24 47.01
CA SER A 141 -32.56 27.49 45.63
C SER A 141 -31.82 26.53 44.68
N SER A 142 -32.21 26.54 43.41
CA SER A 142 -31.42 25.95 42.32
C SER A 142 -30.68 27.07 41.58
N ALA A 143 -29.49 26.77 41.08
CA ALA A 143 -28.72 27.68 40.25
C ALA A 143 -28.02 26.88 39.14
N THR A 144 -27.79 27.53 38.00
CA THR A 144 -27.01 26.94 36.90
C THR A 144 -25.54 27.15 37.17
N ILE A 145 -24.74 26.11 36.99
CA ILE A 145 -23.28 26.20 36.95
C ILE A 145 -22.80 25.69 35.59
N SER A 146 -21.89 26.41 34.96
CA SER A 146 -21.28 26.01 33.70
C SER A 146 -19.77 26.14 33.74
N ALA A 147 -19.09 25.29 32.99
CA ALA A 147 -17.67 25.38 32.76
C ALA A 147 -17.32 25.00 31.32
N GLU A 148 -16.39 25.72 30.71
CA GLU A 148 -15.85 25.46 29.37
C GLU A 148 -14.33 25.38 29.49
N PHE A 149 -13.75 24.24 29.13
CA PHE A 149 -12.34 23.91 29.22
C PHE A 149 -11.77 23.70 27.82
N GLY A 150 -10.60 24.31 27.56
CA GLY A 150 -9.92 24.25 26.27
C GLY A 150 -10.64 25.04 25.18
N THR A 151 -10.11 24.94 23.96
CA THR A 151 -10.72 25.50 22.74
C THR A 151 -11.19 24.33 21.88
N ASP A 152 -12.35 24.44 21.24
CA ASP A 152 -12.80 23.42 20.28
C ASP A 152 -12.07 23.62 18.93
N ASP A 153 -10.83 23.13 18.89
CA ASP A 153 -9.90 23.24 17.75
C ASP A 153 -9.52 21.85 17.19
N PHE A 154 -10.38 20.85 17.42
CA PHE A 154 -10.32 19.58 16.72
C PHE A 154 -10.83 19.80 15.30
N GLU A 155 -10.12 19.27 14.29
CA GLU A 155 -10.55 19.36 12.90
C GLU A 155 -12.02 18.93 12.79
N THR A 156 -12.85 19.85 12.31
CA THR A 156 -14.29 19.79 12.50
C THR A 156 -14.94 18.74 11.60
N GLY A 157 -14.90 17.49 12.04
CA GLY A 157 -15.93 16.50 11.75
C GLY A 157 -17.11 16.71 12.71
N GLY A 158 -17.91 17.76 12.48
CA GLY A 158 -19.21 17.94 13.14
C GLY A 158 -19.39 19.26 13.89
N GLY A 159 -20.11 20.19 13.27
CA GLY A 159 -20.80 21.28 13.94
C GLY A 159 -22.15 20.83 14.51
N GLU A 160 -22.63 21.55 15.53
CA GLU A 160 -24.06 21.70 15.85
C GLU A 160 -24.83 21.92 14.53
N PRO A 161 -26.05 21.36 14.31
CA PRO A 161 -26.58 21.13 12.97
C PRO A 161 -26.77 22.44 12.20
N GLU A 162 -25.72 22.89 11.53
CA GLU A 162 -25.86 23.61 10.29
C GLU A 162 -26.54 22.61 9.37
N GLY A 163 -27.74 23.00 8.93
CA GLY A 163 -28.49 22.22 7.98
C GLY A 163 -27.60 21.84 6.80
N PRO A 164 -27.98 20.78 6.07
CA PRO A 164 -27.21 20.32 4.94
C PRO A 164 -26.69 21.49 4.08
N THR A 165 -25.39 21.50 3.80
CA THR A 165 -24.72 22.55 3.01
C THR A 165 -24.68 22.14 1.55
N VAL A 166 -24.78 23.11 0.64
CA VAL A 166 -24.75 22.85 -0.81
C VAL A 166 -23.34 22.40 -1.23
N VAL A 167 -23.22 21.14 -1.67
CA VAL A 167 -21.99 20.55 -2.24
C VAL A 167 -21.81 20.96 -3.70
N SER A 168 -22.89 20.94 -4.46
CA SER A 168 -22.90 21.40 -5.85
C SER A 168 -24.20 22.12 -6.16
N SER A 169 -24.16 23.13 -7.02
CA SER A 169 -25.34 23.91 -7.42
C SER A 169 -25.26 24.32 -8.88
N LYS A 170 -26.39 24.21 -9.59
CA LYS A 170 -26.52 24.62 -10.99
C LYS A 170 -27.88 25.26 -11.26
N SER A 171 -27.86 26.45 -11.85
CA SER A 171 -29.07 27.20 -12.25
C SER A 171 -29.35 27.06 -13.74
N PHE A 172 -30.63 26.93 -14.07
CA PHE A 172 -31.17 26.93 -15.42
C PHE A 172 -32.25 28.00 -15.53
N THR A 173 -32.23 28.79 -16.61
CA THR A 173 -33.29 29.77 -16.89
C THR A 173 -33.95 29.44 -18.21
N ASP A 174 -35.26 29.19 -18.18
CA ASP A 174 -36.03 28.88 -19.39
C ASP A 174 -37.47 29.43 -19.32
N LYS A 175 -38.24 29.29 -20.40
CA LYS A 175 -39.63 29.72 -20.49
C LYS A 175 -40.50 28.98 -19.48
N LEU A 176 -41.44 29.71 -18.88
CA LEU A 176 -42.45 29.16 -18.00
C LEU A 176 -43.77 28.96 -18.75
N GLY A 177 -44.30 27.74 -18.70
CA GLY A 177 -45.65 27.38 -19.12
C GLY A 177 -46.51 26.99 -17.92
N MET A 178 -47.82 27.00 -18.13
CA MET A 178 -48.80 26.55 -17.15
C MET A 178 -49.89 25.73 -17.83
N LYS A 179 -50.18 24.55 -17.27
CA LYS A 179 -51.29 23.69 -17.69
C LYS A 179 -52.43 23.81 -16.69
N MET A 180 -53.64 24.06 -17.20
CA MET A 180 -54.88 24.05 -16.41
C MET A 180 -55.92 23.21 -17.16
N GLY A 181 -56.31 22.06 -16.60
CA GLY A 181 -57.13 21.07 -17.32
C GLY A 181 -56.38 20.48 -18.52
N GLU A 182 -56.99 20.51 -19.71
CA GLU A 182 -56.36 20.05 -20.96
C GLU A 182 -55.57 21.16 -21.70
N GLY A 183 -55.69 22.42 -21.29
CA GLY A 183 -55.01 23.54 -21.94
C GLY A 183 -53.61 23.79 -21.37
N VAL A 184 -52.61 23.94 -22.26
CA VAL A 184 -51.26 24.39 -21.93
C VAL A 184 -51.08 25.83 -22.44
N TYR A 185 -50.59 26.71 -21.58
CA TYR A 185 -50.43 28.14 -21.84
C TYR A 185 -48.98 28.57 -21.60
N ASP A 186 -48.33 29.17 -22.59
CA ASP A 186 -47.04 29.81 -22.41
C ASP A 186 -47.22 31.15 -21.67
N LEU A 187 -46.45 31.34 -20.60
CA LEU A 187 -46.44 32.61 -19.86
C LEU A 187 -45.35 33.53 -20.43
N PRO A 188 -45.54 34.86 -20.41
CA PRO A 188 -44.57 35.81 -20.94
C PRO A 188 -43.34 36.01 -20.02
N TYR A 189 -43.09 35.08 -19.11
CA TYR A 189 -42.04 35.14 -18.10
C TYR A 189 -41.13 33.92 -18.22
N SER A 190 -39.85 34.08 -17.88
CA SER A 190 -38.94 32.96 -17.64
C SER A 190 -39.00 32.54 -16.18
N ALA A 191 -38.64 31.29 -15.91
CA ALA A 191 -38.39 30.80 -14.57
C ALA A 191 -36.92 30.39 -14.43
N GLU A 192 -36.40 30.50 -13.21
CA GLU A 192 -35.10 29.98 -12.82
C GLU A 192 -35.30 28.71 -11.99
N VAL A 193 -34.54 27.66 -12.31
CA VAL A 193 -34.51 26.39 -11.59
C VAL A 193 -33.09 26.15 -11.12
N THR A 194 -32.88 26.13 -9.81
CA THR A 194 -31.56 25.88 -9.21
C THR A 194 -31.58 24.50 -8.57
N VAL A 195 -30.82 23.56 -9.15
CA VAL A 195 -30.60 22.22 -8.59
C VAL A 195 -29.43 22.29 -7.62
N LYS A 196 -29.59 21.73 -6.42
CA LYS A 196 -28.59 21.68 -5.36
C LYS A 196 -28.42 20.25 -4.86
N GLU A 197 -27.18 19.78 -4.86
CA GLU A 197 -26.81 18.55 -4.17
C GLU A 197 -26.21 18.93 -2.82
N MET A 198 -26.64 18.25 -1.77
CA MET A 198 -26.37 18.64 -0.41
C MET A 198 -25.38 17.67 0.26
N SER A 199 -24.71 18.13 1.32
CA SER A 199 -23.69 17.36 2.04
C SER A 199 -24.22 16.11 2.75
N ASP A 200 -25.53 16.05 3.00
CA ASP A 200 -26.22 14.90 3.57
C ASP A 200 -26.73 13.91 2.50
N GLY A 201 -26.38 14.12 1.23
CA GLY A 201 -26.84 13.31 0.10
C GLY A 201 -28.27 13.62 -0.36
N SER A 202 -28.96 14.58 0.26
CA SER A 202 -30.26 15.07 -0.22
C SER A 202 -30.10 15.93 -1.48
N ASN A 203 -31.17 16.00 -2.29
CA ASN A 203 -31.19 16.78 -3.53
C ASN A 203 -32.34 17.78 -3.47
N ASN A 204 -32.04 19.05 -3.65
CA ASN A 204 -33.00 20.13 -3.51
C ASN A 204 -33.13 20.90 -4.84
N ILE A 205 -34.32 21.42 -5.14
CA ILE A 205 -34.57 22.28 -6.28
C ILE A 205 -35.27 23.56 -5.82
N ASP A 206 -34.67 24.72 -6.10
CA ASP A 206 -35.35 26.02 -5.99
C ASP A 206 -35.99 26.35 -7.33
N PHE A 207 -37.31 26.49 -7.36
CA PHE A 207 -38.06 26.93 -8.53
C PHE A 207 -38.56 28.35 -8.33
N SER A 208 -37.94 29.30 -9.02
CA SER A 208 -38.22 30.73 -8.92
C SER A 208 -38.94 31.26 -10.16
N PHE A 209 -40.09 31.91 -9.95
CA PHE A 209 -40.81 32.61 -11.01
C PHE A 209 -41.46 33.89 -10.49
N GLY A 210 -41.20 35.02 -11.16
CA GLY A 210 -41.70 36.32 -10.72
C GLY A 210 -41.17 36.71 -9.33
N SER A 211 -42.06 36.79 -8.34
CA SER A 211 -41.72 37.05 -6.92
C SER A 211 -41.94 35.83 -6.02
N SER A 212 -42.24 34.68 -6.62
CA SER A 212 -42.52 33.42 -5.91
C SER A 212 -41.33 32.47 -6.03
N VAL A 213 -41.01 31.77 -4.95
CA VAL A 213 -39.99 30.73 -4.87
C VAL A 213 -40.62 29.50 -4.24
N ILE A 214 -40.46 28.35 -4.89
CA ILE A 214 -40.85 27.03 -4.37
C ILE A 214 -39.55 26.26 -4.08
N GLU A 215 -39.33 25.92 -2.82
CA GLU A 215 -38.15 25.15 -2.38
C GLU A 215 -38.54 23.68 -2.22
N ALA A 216 -38.16 22.87 -3.21
CA ALA A 216 -38.43 21.44 -3.25
C ALA A 216 -37.25 20.66 -2.66
N ASN A 217 -37.30 20.35 -1.36
CA ASN A 217 -36.22 19.68 -0.65
C ASN A 217 -36.41 18.14 -0.59
N GLY A 218 -35.31 17.39 -0.60
CA GLY A 218 -35.33 15.92 -0.41
C GLY A 218 -35.84 15.12 -1.61
N LEU A 219 -35.62 15.61 -2.83
CA LEU A 219 -35.96 14.91 -4.06
C LEU A 219 -35.07 13.68 -4.27
N THR A 220 -35.62 12.65 -4.90
CA THR A 220 -34.87 11.46 -5.32
C THR A 220 -34.14 11.77 -6.62
N LYS A 221 -32.80 11.77 -6.56
CA LYS A 221 -31.95 11.76 -7.75
C LYS A 221 -31.92 10.37 -8.36
N GLY A 222 -32.17 10.26 -9.64
CA GLY A 222 -32.15 9.01 -10.38
C GLY A 222 -31.73 9.22 -11.82
N THR A 223 -31.80 8.13 -12.58
CA THR A 223 -31.47 8.14 -14.00
C THR A 223 -32.65 7.58 -14.78
N ASP A 224 -33.06 8.25 -15.85
CA ASP A 224 -34.10 7.70 -16.72
C ASP A 224 -33.56 6.60 -17.65
N ALA A 225 -34.45 6.01 -18.45
CA ALA A 225 -34.09 4.95 -19.41
C ALA A 225 -33.05 5.37 -20.47
N LYS A 226 -32.69 6.66 -20.54
CA LYS A 226 -31.75 7.24 -21.50
C LYS A 226 -30.44 7.69 -20.84
N GLY A 227 -30.20 7.34 -19.58
CA GLY A 227 -28.98 7.74 -18.88
C GLY A 227 -29.01 9.20 -18.38
N ARG A 228 -30.14 9.91 -18.48
CA ARG A 228 -30.24 11.32 -18.09
C ARG A 228 -30.52 11.46 -16.60
N THR A 229 -29.92 12.47 -15.97
CA THR A 229 -30.15 12.75 -14.54
C THR A 229 -31.56 13.30 -14.33
N THR A 230 -32.30 12.68 -13.42
CA THR A 230 -33.67 13.05 -13.05
C THR A 230 -33.77 13.36 -11.56
N TYR A 231 -34.70 14.24 -11.20
CA TYR A 231 -35.07 14.56 -9.82
C TYR A 231 -36.58 14.42 -9.70
N SER A 232 -37.05 13.62 -8.75
CA SER A 232 -38.49 13.45 -8.56
C SER A 232 -38.86 13.30 -7.08
N GLY A 233 -40.06 13.74 -6.74
CA GLY A 233 -40.59 13.62 -5.39
C GLY A 233 -41.86 14.43 -5.17
N ASP A 234 -42.60 14.03 -4.14
CA ASP A 234 -43.74 14.80 -3.62
C ASP A 234 -43.23 15.66 -2.46
N VAL A 235 -43.36 16.98 -2.56
CA VAL A 235 -42.88 17.93 -1.53
C VAL A 235 -44.05 18.72 -0.96
N ASP A 236 -44.19 18.72 0.36
CA ASP A 236 -45.13 19.60 1.06
C ASP A 236 -44.46 20.95 1.34
N VAL A 237 -44.98 22.01 0.73
CA VAL A 237 -44.56 23.39 0.97
C VAL A 237 -45.72 24.12 1.63
N GLN A 238 -45.60 24.38 2.94
CA GLN A 238 -46.58 25.13 3.74
C GLN A 238 -48.02 24.57 3.71
N GLY A 239 -48.19 23.25 3.60
CA GLY A 239 -49.48 22.56 3.61
C GLY A 239 -50.05 22.27 2.22
N THR A 240 -49.32 22.59 1.15
CA THR A 240 -49.67 22.26 -0.24
C THR A 240 -48.66 21.27 -0.78
N VAL A 241 -49.13 20.10 -1.23
CA VAL A 241 -48.29 19.06 -1.82
C VAL A 241 -48.05 19.37 -3.30
N TYR A 242 -46.78 19.52 -3.67
CA TYR A 242 -46.31 19.67 -5.03
C TYR A 242 -45.67 18.39 -5.52
N LYS A 243 -46.09 17.90 -6.69
CA LYS A 243 -45.40 16.78 -7.36
C LYS A 243 -44.37 17.33 -8.31
N VAL A 244 -43.10 17.06 -8.04
CA VAL A 244 -41.97 17.60 -8.80
C VAL A 244 -41.35 16.48 -9.63
N TYR A 245 -41.12 16.77 -10.91
CA TYR A 245 -40.27 15.98 -11.80
C TYR A 245 -39.38 16.92 -12.60
N ALA A 246 -38.08 16.69 -12.59
CA ALA A 246 -37.11 17.41 -13.41
C ALA A 246 -36.16 16.43 -14.12
N VAL A 247 -35.74 16.78 -15.33
CA VAL A 247 -34.73 16.04 -16.11
C VAL A 247 -33.74 17.01 -16.72
N ILE A 248 -32.46 16.76 -16.51
CA ILE A 248 -31.37 17.49 -17.16
C ILE A 248 -31.00 16.74 -18.44
N TYR A 249 -30.93 17.46 -19.56
CA TYR A 249 -30.65 16.89 -20.86
C TYR A 249 -29.80 17.85 -21.71
N THR A 250 -29.11 17.33 -22.71
CA THR A 250 -28.41 18.15 -23.71
C THR A 250 -29.30 18.30 -24.94
N ASP A 251 -29.50 19.53 -25.41
CA ASP A 251 -30.25 19.79 -26.64
C ASP A 251 -29.42 19.48 -27.90
N ALA A 252 -30.06 19.60 -29.08
CA ALA A 252 -29.43 19.28 -30.36
C ALA A 252 -28.19 20.14 -30.69
N ASP A 253 -28.04 21.30 -30.03
CA ASP A 253 -26.90 22.20 -30.20
C ASP A 253 -25.78 21.94 -29.18
N GLY A 254 -25.89 20.88 -28.38
CA GLY A 254 -24.91 20.52 -27.36
C GLY A 254 -25.03 21.34 -26.07
N THR A 255 -26.13 22.09 -25.86
CA THR A 255 -26.34 22.91 -24.67
C THR A 255 -27.13 22.14 -23.62
N GLU A 256 -26.65 22.15 -22.38
CA GLU A 256 -27.39 21.54 -21.27
C GLU A 256 -28.65 22.38 -20.92
N LYS A 257 -29.77 21.70 -20.76
CA LYS A 257 -31.11 22.22 -20.51
C LYS A 257 -31.77 21.44 -19.37
N ILE A 258 -32.82 22.02 -18.80
CA ILE A 258 -33.69 21.34 -17.85
C ILE A 258 -35.13 21.38 -18.35
N TYR A 259 -35.82 20.26 -18.23
CA TYR A 259 -37.27 20.23 -18.24
C TYR A 259 -37.76 19.94 -16.84
N MET A 260 -38.71 20.73 -16.35
CA MET A 260 -39.31 20.52 -15.04
C MET A 260 -40.83 20.65 -15.10
N SER A 261 -41.55 19.76 -14.42
CA SER A 261 -42.97 19.86 -14.14
C SER A 261 -43.24 19.90 -12.63
N VAL A 262 -44.11 20.82 -12.21
CA VAL A 262 -44.51 21.02 -10.81
C VAL A 262 -46.03 21.06 -10.75
N GLU A 263 -46.66 20.00 -10.24
CA GLU A 263 -48.13 19.85 -10.18
C GLU A 263 -48.68 20.14 -8.78
N SER A 264 -49.74 20.95 -8.69
CA SER A 264 -50.53 21.17 -7.48
C SER A 264 -51.98 21.57 -7.80
N GLU A 265 -52.95 21.01 -7.07
CA GLU A 265 -54.39 21.36 -7.13
C GLU A 265 -54.99 21.53 -8.54
N GLY A 266 -54.59 20.69 -9.52
CA GLY A 266 -55.11 20.72 -10.89
C GLY A 266 -54.42 21.73 -11.83
N VAL A 267 -53.32 22.33 -11.39
CA VAL A 267 -52.43 23.19 -12.16
C VAL A 267 -51.05 22.54 -12.26
N THR A 268 -50.44 22.54 -13.44
CA THR A 268 -49.05 22.09 -13.62
C THR A 268 -48.21 23.24 -14.18
N TYR A 269 -47.20 23.68 -13.45
CA TYR A 269 -46.17 24.57 -13.98
C TYR A 269 -45.14 23.77 -14.76
N ILE A 270 -44.71 24.30 -15.89
CA ILE A 270 -43.77 23.63 -16.81
C ILE A 270 -42.63 24.59 -17.08
N VAL A 271 -41.38 24.19 -16.84
CA VAL A 271 -40.19 24.97 -17.19
C VAL A 271 -39.41 24.25 -18.28
N GLY A 272 -39.02 24.99 -19.30
CA GLY A 272 -38.31 24.46 -20.45
C GLY A 272 -39.21 23.65 -21.37
N THR A 273 -38.59 23.09 -22.42
CA THR A 273 -39.31 22.22 -23.36
C THR A 273 -39.14 20.79 -22.90
N GLN A 274 -40.22 20.01 -22.83
CA GLN A 274 -40.10 18.58 -22.56
C GLN A 274 -39.15 18.01 -23.60
N PRO A 275 -38.03 17.37 -23.21
CA PRO A 275 -37.17 16.75 -24.18
C PRO A 275 -38.03 15.76 -24.94
N VAL A 276 -38.25 16.04 -26.23
CA VAL A 276 -38.99 15.13 -27.09
C VAL A 276 -38.21 13.84 -27.01
N ASP A 277 -38.88 12.77 -26.58
CA ASP A 277 -38.22 11.50 -26.38
C ASP A 277 -37.79 10.93 -27.72
N GLY A 278 -36.65 11.41 -28.23
CA GLY A 278 -35.94 10.83 -29.34
C GLY A 278 -35.51 9.40 -28.97
N PRO A 279 -35.31 8.53 -29.95
CA PRO A 279 -34.92 7.16 -29.70
C PRO A 279 -33.60 7.09 -28.90
N SER A 280 -33.33 5.96 -28.24
CA SER A 280 -32.04 5.63 -27.61
C SER A 280 -31.80 4.12 -27.76
N ILE A 281 -30.57 3.66 -27.56
CA ILE A 281 -30.22 2.24 -27.62
C ILE A 281 -30.14 1.68 -26.18
N PRO A 282 -30.77 0.55 -25.85
CA PRO A 282 -31.56 -0.30 -26.74
C PRO A 282 -32.91 0.33 -27.11
N MET A 283 -33.31 0.11 -28.37
CA MET A 283 -34.54 0.62 -28.96
C MET A 283 -35.50 -0.53 -29.18
N GLU A 284 -36.76 -0.41 -28.78
CA GLU A 284 -37.78 -1.46 -28.99
C GLU A 284 -39.05 -0.84 -29.56
N ASN A 285 -39.54 -1.38 -30.69
CA ASN A 285 -40.74 -0.95 -31.41
C ASN A 285 -40.85 0.57 -31.68
N TYR A 286 -39.73 1.22 -32.01
CA TYR A 286 -39.70 2.63 -32.33
C TYR A 286 -40.17 2.89 -33.77
N GLN A 287 -41.20 3.72 -33.92
CA GLN A 287 -41.72 4.11 -35.23
C GLN A 287 -41.11 5.47 -35.63
N ALA A 288 -40.32 5.50 -36.70
CA ALA A 288 -39.84 6.77 -37.23
C ALA A 288 -40.98 7.54 -37.91
N ASP A 289 -40.92 8.87 -37.84
CA ASP A 289 -41.99 9.79 -38.26
C ASP A 289 -41.67 10.56 -39.56
N GLY A 290 -40.60 10.18 -40.25
CA GLY A 290 -40.15 10.85 -41.48
C GLY A 290 -39.44 12.18 -41.24
N THR A 291 -39.00 12.49 -40.01
CA THR A 291 -38.21 13.71 -39.71
C THR A 291 -36.72 13.45 -39.47
N GLY A 292 -36.32 12.18 -39.41
CA GLY A 292 -34.93 11.75 -39.14
C GLY A 292 -34.62 11.64 -37.64
N PHE A 293 -33.59 10.86 -37.31
CA PHE A 293 -33.11 10.72 -35.93
C PHE A 293 -31.65 10.26 -35.92
N VAL A 294 -30.92 10.55 -34.84
CA VAL A 294 -29.57 10.05 -34.57
C VAL A 294 -29.46 9.71 -33.09
N VAL A 295 -28.86 8.58 -32.78
CA VAL A 295 -28.59 8.09 -31.41
C VAL A 295 -27.16 7.58 -31.33
N SER A 296 -26.49 7.78 -30.20
CA SER A 296 -25.14 7.28 -29.96
C SER A 296 -25.15 6.11 -28.97
N THR A 297 -24.18 5.19 -29.10
CA THR A 297 -23.88 4.18 -28.08
C THR A 297 -22.39 3.87 -28.06
N PRO A 298 -21.76 3.73 -26.87
CA PRO A 298 -20.44 3.12 -26.79
C PRO A 298 -20.52 1.66 -27.27
N ILE A 299 -19.44 1.14 -27.83
CA ILE A 299 -19.36 -0.24 -28.31
C ILE A 299 -17.95 -0.80 -28.11
N ASP A 300 -17.87 -2.03 -27.60
CA ASP A 300 -16.64 -2.83 -27.61
C ASP A 300 -16.71 -3.86 -28.74
N TRP A 301 -15.94 -3.65 -29.80
CA TRP A 301 -15.96 -4.51 -30.97
C TRP A 301 -15.37 -5.91 -30.77
N GLU A 302 -14.64 -6.15 -29.68
CA GLU A 302 -14.09 -7.48 -29.35
C GLU A 302 -15.15 -8.37 -28.71
N THR A 303 -16.03 -7.77 -27.90
CA THR A 303 -17.03 -8.48 -27.10
C THR A 303 -18.46 -8.24 -27.57
N GLN A 304 -18.70 -7.31 -28.50
CA GLN A 304 -20.05 -6.93 -28.91
C GLN A 304 -20.22 -6.81 -30.43
N LYS A 305 -21.46 -7.00 -30.88
CA LYS A 305 -21.95 -6.63 -32.22
C LYS A 305 -23.18 -5.73 -32.14
N PHE A 306 -23.38 -4.90 -33.14
CA PHE A 306 -24.60 -4.11 -33.29
C PHE A 306 -25.67 -4.91 -34.02
N GLN A 307 -26.93 -4.89 -33.56
CA GLN A 307 -28.05 -5.55 -34.21
C GLN A 307 -29.28 -4.62 -34.28
N ALA A 308 -29.89 -4.52 -35.47
CA ALA A 308 -31.15 -3.83 -35.70
C ALA A 308 -32.15 -4.70 -36.47
N VAL A 309 -33.38 -4.83 -35.97
CA VAL A 309 -34.50 -5.50 -36.65
C VAL A 309 -35.46 -4.42 -37.14
N ILE A 310 -35.60 -4.30 -38.46
CA ILE A 310 -36.26 -3.16 -39.10
C ILE A 310 -37.39 -3.65 -40.00
N ASP A 311 -38.56 -3.04 -39.86
CA ASP A 311 -39.75 -3.24 -40.68
C ASP A 311 -40.02 -1.99 -41.51
N ALA A 312 -39.71 -2.05 -42.80
CA ALA A 312 -39.81 -0.91 -43.71
C ALA A 312 -41.19 -0.82 -44.39
N THR A 313 -42.21 -1.53 -43.92
CA THR A 313 -43.55 -1.54 -44.55
C THR A 313 -44.20 -0.15 -44.59
N ASN A 314 -43.87 0.71 -43.64
CA ASN A 314 -44.36 2.09 -43.54
C ASN A 314 -43.54 3.09 -44.38
N CYS A 315 -42.41 2.68 -44.98
CA CYS A 315 -41.63 3.51 -45.89
C CYS A 315 -42.40 3.81 -47.19
N ASN A 316 -42.22 5.02 -47.73
CA ASN A 316 -42.91 5.47 -48.92
C ASN A 316 -42.42 4.73 -50.19
N SER A 317 -43.32 4.00 -50.84
CA SER A 317 -43.02 3.25 -52.08
C SER A 317 -42.65 4.12 -53.30
N SER A 318 -42.82 5.44 -53.22
CA SER A 318 -42.53 6.39 -54.31
C SER A 318 -41.21 7.15 -54.16
N ASN A 319 -40.57 7.12 -52.98
CA ASN A 319 -39.33 7.84 -52.66
C ASN A 319 -38.27 6.89 -52.08
N THR A 320 -37.01 7.31 -52.08
CA THR A 320 -35.93 6.58 -51.39
C THR A 320 -35.84 7.08 -49.95
N GLU A 321 -35.81 6.17 -48.99
CA GLU A 321 -35.66 6.47 -47.56
C GLU A 321 -34.43 5.73 -47.01
N GLU A 322 -33.62 6.41 -46.21
CA GLU A 322 -32.53 5.78 -45.47
C GLU A 322 -33.09 5.12 -44.22
N ILE A 323 -33.02 3.79 -44.14
CA ILE A 323 -33.55 3.01 -43.01
C ILE A 323 -32.47 2.58 -42.02
N PHE A 324 -31.19 2.78 -42.33
CA PHE A 324 -30.08 2.45 -41.44
C PHE A 324 -28.85 3.27 -41.82
N GLY A 325 -28.55 4.33 -41.07
CA GLY A 325 -27.28 5.04 -41.07
C GLY A 325 -26.47 4.63 -39.84
N PHE A 326 -25.21 4.22 -40.01
CA PHE A 326 -24.40 3.69 -38.90
C PHE A 326 -22.90 3.97 -39.06
N GLY A 327 -22.29 4.59 -38.06
CA GLY A 327 -20.86 4.90 -38.04
C GLY A 327 -20.55 6.12 -37.16
N PRO A 328 -19.51 6.92 -37.46
CA PRO A 328 -19.16 8.08 -36.63
C PRO A 328 -20.21 9.20 -36.67
N GLU A 329 -20.97 9.33 -37.76
CA GLU A 329 -22.04 10.31 -37.90
C GLU A 329 -23.12 9.81 -38.86
N ALA A 330 -24.22 9.27 -38.33
CA ALA A 330 -25.19 8.47 -39.08
C ALA A 330 -25.83 9.18 -40.28
N THR A 331 -25.86 10.51 -40.31
CA THR A 331 -26.44 11.30 -41.41
C THR A 331 -25.42 11.77 -42.46
N VAL A 332 -24.14 11.41 -42.31
CA VAL A 332 -23.04 11.83 -43.20
C VAL A 332 -22.59 10.66 -44.08
N TRP A 333 -22.45 10.90 -45.38
CA TRP A 333 -22.08 9.88 -46.37
C TRP A 333 -20.70 9.21 -46.13
N GLU A 334 -19.71 9.97 -45.67
CA GLU A 334 -18.33 9.50 -45.49
C GLU A 334 -18.17 8.57 -44.28
N LYS A 335 -17.55 7.40 -44.47
CA LYS A 335 -17.21 6.41 -43.40
C LYS A 335 -18.40 5.87 -42.60
N ASN A 336 -19.62 6.00 -43.11
CA ASN A 336 -20.82 5.42 -42.52
C ASN A 336 -21.39 4.31 -43.42
N ILE A 337 -22.03 3.34 -42.80
CA ILE A 337 -22.88 2.36 -43.46
C ILE A 337 -24.25 3.01 -43.67
N HIS A 338 -24.75 2.97 -44.91
CA HIS A 338 -26.09 3.43 -45.25
C HIS A 338 -26.89 2.32 -45.91
N ILE A 339 -28.10 2.04 -45.43
CA ILE A 339 -29.06 1.15 -46.08
C ILE A 339 -30.29 1.96 -46.46
N TYR A 340 -30.63 1.94 -47.75
CA TYR A 340 -31.77 2.66 -48.30
C TYR A 340 -32.87 1.70 -48.75
N ALA A 341 -34.11 2.02 -48.41
CA ALA A 341 -35.30 1.45 -49.01
C ALA A 341 -35.70 2.27 -50.25
N ASP A 342 -35.63 1.67 -51.43
CA ASP A 342 -35.94 2.27 -52.73
C ASP A 342 -36.93 1.38 -53.48
N LYS A 343 -38.19 1.82 -53.56
CA LYS A 343 -39.26 1.20 -54.38
C LYS A 343 -39.43 -0.32 -54.16
N GLY A 344 -39.35 -0.77 -52.91
CA GLY A 344 -39.47 -2.19 -52.55
C GLY A 344 -38.17 -3.01 -52.70
N THR A 345 -37.02 -2.35 -52.80
CA THR A 345 -35.70 -2.98 -52.75
C THR A 345 -34.82 -2.27 -51.73
N TYR A 346 -33.91 -2.99 -51.05
CA TYR A 346 -32.92 -2.35 -50.19
C TYR A 346 -31.53 -2.36 -50.83
N LYS A 347 -30.75 -1.31 -50.59
CA LYS A 347 -29.37 -1.15 -51.07
C LYS A 347 -28.48 -0.67 -49.93
N ALA A 348 -27.32 -1.31 -49.73
CA ALA A 348 -26.34 -0.95 -48.71
C ALA A 348 -25.08 -0.30 -49.31
N PHE A 349 -24.50 0.68 -48.62
CA PHE A 349 -23.32 1.43 -49.06
C PHE A 349 -22.35 1.67 -47.90
N TYR A 350 -21.05 1.74 -48.22
CA TYR A 350 -20.01 2.23 -47.31
C TYR A 350 -18.95 3.00 -48.11
N GLN A 351 -18.61 4.21 -47.68
CA GLN A 351 -17.54 5.00 -48.31
C GLN A 351 -16.21 4.81 -47.55
N CYS A 352 -15.15 4.38 -48.27
CA CYS A 352 -13.81 4.16 -47.72
C CYS A 352 -12.78 5.16 -48.28
N SER A 353 -11.57 5.17 -47.73
CA SER A 353 -10.51 6.14 -48.06
C SER A 353 -10.11 6.16 -49.55
N ASN A 354 -10.24 5.02 -50.22
CA ASN A 354 -9.82 4.81 -51.61
C ASN A 354 -10.97 4.85 -52.63
N GLY A 355 -12.14 5.38 -52.25
CA GLY A 355 -13.32 5.52 -53.11
C GLY A 355 -14.59 4.94 -52.46
N ASN A 356 -15.63 4.71 -53.26
CA ASN A 356 -16.87 4.13 -52.75
C ASN A 356 -16.80 2.60 -52.87
N ASN A 357 -16.87 1.89 -51.74
CA ASN A 357 -17.22 0.47 -51.74
C ASN A 357 -18.73 0.38 -51.96
N ASN A 358 -19.16 0.48 -53.22
CA ASN A 358 -20.52 0.13 -53.58
C ASN A 358 -20.62 -1.39 -53.74
N THR A 359 -21.53 -2.01 -53.03
CA THR A 359 -22.05 -3.32 -53.41
C THR A 359 -23.54 -3.12 -53.55
N THR A 360 -24.06 -3.17 -54.78
CA THR A 360 -25.51 -3.22 -55.01
C THR A 360 -26.00 -4.59 -54.54
N VAL A 361 -26.15 -4.76 -53.23
CA VAL A 361 -26.82 -5.92 -52.69
C VAL A 361 -28.30 -5.62 -52.77
N ASN A 362 -28.97 -6.21 -53.75
CA ASN A 362 -30.43 -6.26 -53.77
C ASN A 362 -30.85 -7.21 -52.65
N ILE A 363 -31.15 -6.65 -51.49
CA ILE A 363 -31.71 -7.43 -50.39
C ILE A 363 -33.15 -7.78 -50.81
N THR A 364 -33.49 -9.06 -50.73
CA THR A 364 -34.81 -9.57 -51.14
C THR A 364 -35.89 -8.90 -50.30
N ASP A 365 -36.92 -8.37 -50.97
CA ASP A 365 -38.07 -7.70 -50.35
C ASP A 365 -38.71 -8.60 -49.28
N LYS A 366 -38.53 -8.22 -48.02
CA LYS A 366 -39.08 -8.88 -46.84
C LYS A 366 -39.68 -7.80 -45.95
N THR A 367 -40.76 -8.18 -45.27
CA THR A 367 -41.45 -7.32 -44.29
C THR A 367 -40.52 -6.89 -43.15
N ASN A 368 -39.59 -7.75 -42.71
CA ASN A 368 -38.56 -7.42 -41.73
C ASN A 368 -37.18 -7.80 -42.25
N ILE A 369 -36.16 -7.01 -41.93
CA ILE A 369 -34.74 -7.33 -42.11
C ILE A 369 -34.02 -7.27 -40.76
N THR A 370 -33.05 -8.16 -40.54
CA THR A 370 -32.13 -8.09 -39.40
C THR A 370 -30.77 -7.64 -39.91
N VAL A 371 -30.34 -6.44 -39.52
CA VAL A 371 -29.05 -5.86 -39.86
C VAL A 371 -28.10 -6.09 -38.69
N GLU A 372 -26.93 -6.67 -38.94
CA GLU A 372 -25.89 -6.82 -37.92
C GLU A 372 -24.55 -6.27 -38.41
N VAL A 373 -23.82 -5.60 -37.53
CA VAL A 373 -22.46 -5.10 -37.79
C VAL A 373 -21.52 -5.66 -36.72
N SER A 374 -20.48 -6.38 -37.13
CA SER A 374 -19.49 -6.98 -36.23
C SER A 374 -18.08 -6.97 -36.82
N LYS A 375 -17.07 -7.02 -35.96
CA LYS A 375 -15.66 -7.09 -36.37
C LYS A 375 -15.31 -8.38 -37.12
N ALA A 376 -16.01 -9.48 -36.82
CA ALA A 376 -15.80 -10.77 -37.46
C ALA A 376 -16.43 -10.85 -38.87
N ASP A 377 -17.71 -10.47 -38.99
CA ASP A 377 -18.49 -10.72 -40.22
C ASP A 377 -18.71 -9.46 -41.08
N GLY A 378 -18.39 -8.27 -40.57
CA GLY A 378 -18.69 -7.00 -41.23
C GLY A 378 -20.17 -6.65 -41.13
N LEU A 379 -20.76 -6.15 -42.22
CA LEU A 379 -22.19 -5.92 -42.35
C LEU A 379 -22.87 -7.19 -42.86
N THR A 380 -23.78 -7.75 -42.07
CA THR A 380 -24.67 -8.83 -42.50
C THR A 380 -26.13 -8.38 -42.48
N VAL A 381 -26.93 -8.95 -43.37
CA VAL A 381 -28.38 -8.77 -43.38
C VAL A 381 -29.05 -10.14 -43.45
N ASP A 382 -29.90 -10.44 -42.48
CA ASP A 382 -30.50 -11.77 -42.24
C ASP A 382 -29.45 -12.90 -42.20
N GLY A 383 -28.28 -12.63 -41.61
CA GLY A 383 -27.16 -13.56 -41.51
C GLY A 383 -26.37 -13.77 -42.81
N VAL A 384 -26.67 -13.03 -43.87
CA VAL A 384 -25.91 -13.05 -45.13
C VAL A 384 -24.92 -11.89 -45.15
N SER A 385 -23.63 -12.16 -45.34
CA SER A 385 -22.58 -11.13 -45.48
C SER A 385 -22.86 -10.23 -46.70
N VAL A 386 -23.05 -8.94 -46.44
CA VAL A 386 -23.31 -7.88 -47.42
C VAL A 386 -22.03 -7.12 -47.74
N ILE A 387 -21.31 -6.68 -46.71
CA ILE A 387 -19.99 -6.02 -46.81
C ILE A 387 -19.07 -6.69 -45.79
N ALA A 388 -17.99 -7.33 -46.26
CA ALA A 388 -17.04 -8.00 -45.38
C ALA A 388 -16.32 -7.00 -44.46
N ALA A 389 -15.92 -7.44 -43.26
CA ALA A 389 -15.29 -6.59 -42.23
C ALA A 389 -14.06 -5.84 -42.76
N ASP A 390 -13.23 -6.49 -43.58
CA ASP A 390 -12.01 -5.90 -44.17
C ASP A 390 -12.29 -4.73 -45.15
N LYS A 391 -13.56 -4.50 -45.51
CA LYS A 391 -14.01 -3.38 -46.36
C LYS A 391 -14.58 -2.20 -45.59
N LEU A 392 -14.78 -2.31 -44.28
CA LEU A 392 -15.32 -1.28 -43.39
C LEU A 392 -14.17 -0.51 -42.68
N GLU A 393 -13.27 0.05 -43.49
CA GLU A 393 -12.04 0.70 -43.02
C GLU A 393 -12.30 1.81 -41.98
N GLY A 394 -11.71 1.68 -40.79
CA GLY A 394 -11.79 2.65 -39.70
C GLY A 394 -13.08 2.60 -38.86
N LEU A 395 -14.07 1.77 -39.24
CA LEU A 395 -15.31 1.64 -38.47
C LEU A 395 -15.09 0.93 -37.14
N PHE A 396 -14.28 -0.14 -37.13
CA PHE A 396 -14.01 -0.96 -35.94
C PHE A 396 -12.96 -0.37 -35.00
N ASP A 397 -12.43 0.81 -35.31
CA ASP A 397 -11.54 1.58 -34.43
C ASP A 397 -12.35 2.55 -33.54
N LEU A 398 -13.66 2.69 -33.78
CA LEU A 398 -14.55 3.56 -33.03
C LEU A 398 -14.93 2.93 -31.68
N THR A 399 -14.82 3.71 -30.61
CA THR A 399 -15.30 3.34 -29.27
C THR A 399 -16.74 3.79 -29.00
N GLU A 400 -17.27 4.68 -29.85
CA GLU A 400 -18.66 5.13 -29.87
C GLU A 400 -19.15 5.16 -31.32
N VAL A 401 -20.37 4.65 -31.54
CA VAL A 401 -21.04 4.66 -32.83
C VAL A 401 -22.37 5.40 -32.76
N LYS A 402 -22.73 6.03 -33.87
CA LYS A 402 -24.03 6.66 -34.09
C LYS A 402 -24.87 5.81 -35.02
N PHE A 403 -26.15 5.71 -34.70
CA PHE A 403 -27.18 5.02 -35.47
C PHE A 403 -28.32 5.98 -35.77
N GLY A 404 -28.87 5.96 -36.98
CA GLY A 404 -29.90 6.93 -37.34
C GLY A 404 -30.45 6.82 -38.75
N SER A 405 -31.09 7.91 -39.16
CA SER A 405 -31.64 8.15 -40.50
C SER A 405 -31.71 9.66 -40.77
N GLY A 406 -31.31 10.08 -41.97
CA GLY A 406 -31.41 11.46 -42.45
C GLY A 406 -30.38 11.89 -43.50
N GLU A 407 -29.55 10.99 -44.01
CA GLU A 407 -28.58 11.27 -45.09
C GLU A 407 -29.31 11.89 -46.29
N ASN A 408 -28.82 13.04 -46.78
CA ASN A 408 -29.44 13.81 -47.87
C ASN A 408 -30.95 14.10 -47.72
N SER A 409 -31.44 14.27 -46.50
CA SER A 409 -32.89 14.46 -46.22
C SER A 409 -33.77 13.27 -46.63
N GLN A 410 -33.20 12.06 -46.70
CA GLN A 410 -33.92 10.81 -46.98
C GLN A 410 -34.39 10.15 -45.68
N PHE A 411 -35.36 10.78 -45.01
CA PHE A 411 -35.81 10.36 -43.69
C PHE A 411 -36.67 9.09 -43.69
N SER A 412 -36.42 8.20 -42.73
CA SER A 412 -37.14 6.93 -42.56
C SER A 412 -38.54 7.10 -42.00
N ASN A 413 -39.48 6.31 -42.51
CA ASN A 413 -40.75 5.96 -41.85
C ASN A 413 -40.78 4.49 -41.37
N ALA A 414 -39.63 3.82 -41.26
CA ALA A 414 -39.55 2.43 -40.82
C ALA A 414 -39.93 2.26 -39.34
N LEU A 415 -40.38 1.05 -39.00
CA LEU A 415 -40.54 0.58 -37.63
C LEU A 415 -39.29 -0.22 -37.21
N TYR A 416 -38.56 0.29 -36.22
CA TYR A 416 -37.40 -0.36 -35.63
C TYR A 416 -37.88 -1.24 -34.48
N LYS A 417 -38.05 -2.54 -34.75
CA LYS A 417 -38.59 -3.52 -33.80
C LYS A 417 -37.65 -3.73 -32.63
N SER A 418 -36.36 -3.85 -32.89
CA SER A 418 -35.32 -3.90 -31.86
C SER A 418 -34.01 -3.33 -32.39
N VAL A 419 -33.31 -2.50 -31.63
CA VAL A 419 -31.93 -2.05 -31.91
C VAL A 419 -31.13 -2.20 -30.62
N LYS A 420 -30.04 -2.95 -30.63
CA LYS A 420 -29.28 -3.28 -29.41
C LYS A 420 -27.86 -3.70 -29.72
N LEU A 421 -27.02 -3.67 -28.69
CA LEU A 421 -25.75 -4.40 -28.66
C LEU A 421 -26.01 -5.85 -28.23
N VAL A 422 -25.30 -6.77 -28.86
CA VAL A 422 -25.38 -8.21 -28.56
C VAL A 422 -23.96 -8.68 -28.26
N GLU A 423 -23.78 -9.30 -27.09
CA GLU A 423 -22.52 -9.93 -26.70
C GLU A 423 -22.13 -11.02 -27.71
N VAL A 424 -20.89 -10.97 -28.18
CA VAL A 424 -20.24 -12.00 -28.98
C VAL A 424 -19.17 -12.68 -28.13
N VAL A 425 -19.12 -14.00 -28.17
CA VAL A 425 -18.02 -14.75 -27.54
C VAL A 425 -16.78 -14.54 -28.40
N PRO A 426 -15.67 -13.98 -27.87
CA PRO A 426 -14.43 -13.84 -28.63
C PRO A 426 -13.93 -15.21 -29.10
N PRO A 427 -13.27 -15.31 -30.27
CA PRO A 427 -12.58 -16.53 -30.64
C PRO A 427 -11.47 -16.83 -29.60
N PHE A 428 -11.48 -18.03 -29.01
CA PHE A 428 -10.45 -18.48 -28.08
C PHE A 428 -9.06 -18.43 -28.73
N VAL A 429 -8.13 -17.68 -28.12
CA VAL A 429 -6.73 -17.60 -28.56
C VAL A 429 -5.88 -18.44 -27.59
N PRO A 430 -5.28 -19.55 -28.05
CA PRO A 430 -4.36 -20.34 -27.23
C PRO A 430 -3.15 -19.50 -26.79
N GLU A 431 -2.87 -19.50 -25.49
CA GLU A 431 -1.68 -18.88 -24.90
C GLU A 431 -0.73 -19.97 -24.43
N THR A 432 0.57 -19.82 -24.72
CA THR A 432 1.59 -20.78 -24.26
C THR A 432 2.53 -20.11 -23.27
N LYS A 433 2.64 -20.68 -22.08
CA LYS A 433 3.61 -20.30 -21.05
C LYS A 433 4.72 -21.35 -20.98
N THR A 434 5.96 -20.88 -21.05
CA THR A 434 7.15 -21.73 -21.03
C THR A 434 7.86 -21.61 -19.69
N TYR A 435 8.18 -22.76 -19.09
CA TYR A 435 8.95 -22.87 -17.85
C TYR A 435 10.29 -23.53 -18.14
N LYS A 436 11.34 -22.98 -17.54
CA LYS A 436 12.70 -23.52 -17.58
C LYS A 436 13.22 -23.63 -16.16
N ASP A 437 13.68 -24.82 -15.80
CA ASP A 437 14.23 -25.08 -14.47
C ASP A 437 15.10 -26.34 -14.51
N VAL A 438 15.79 -26.61 -13.41
CA VAL A 438 16.47 -27.89 -13.15
C VAL A 438 15.46 -29.02 -13.13
N ALA A 439 15.92 -30.23 -13.44
CA ALA A 439 15.07 -31.41 -13.44
C ALA A 439 15.90 -32.68 -13.21
N TYR A 440 15.21 -33.78 -12.95
CA TYR A 440 15.81 -35.10 -13.02
C TYR A 440 14.86 -36.13 -13.63
N SER A 441 15.44 -37.21 -14.15
CA SER A 441 14.70 -38.39 -14.55
C SER A 441 15.23 -39.65 -13.87
N SER A 442 14.34 -40.56 -13.53
CA SER A 442 14.64 -41.87 -12.97
C SER A 442 14.08 -42.95 -13.89
N PHE A 443 14.96 -43.82 -14.40
CA PHE A 443 14.56 -44.91 -15.28
C PHE A 443 15.44 -46.14 -15.03
N ALA A 444 14.79 -47.29 -14.79
CA ALA A 444 15.46 -48.58 -14.58
C ALA A 444 16.58 -48.56 -13.50
N GLY A 445 16.42 -47.74 -12.45
CA GLY A 445 17.38 -47.61 -11.34
C GLY A 445 18.51 -46.60 -11.58
N THR A 446 18.56 -45.95 -12.75
CA THR A 446 19.48 -44.83 -13.02
C THR A 446 18.75 -43.51 -12.83
N ASN A 447 19.34 -42.59 -12.06
CA ASN A 447 18.89 -41.20 -11.95
C ASN A 447 19.80 -40.29 -12.77
N THR A 448 19.25 -39.27 -13.42
CA THR A 448 20.02 -38.31 -14.23
C THR A 448 19.52 -36.90 -13.94
N ASN A 449 20.42 -36.03 -13.49
CA ASN A 449 20.15 -34.60 -13.26
C ASN A 449 20.37 -33.79 -14.53
N PHE A 450 19.63 -32.69 -14.63
CA PHE A 450 19.70 -31.74 -15.72
C PHE A 450 19.71 -30.32 -15.15
N ASP A 451 20.62 -29.50 -15.64
CA ASP A 451 20.76 -28.10 -15.21
C ASP A 451 19.67 -27.20 -15.79
N GLU A 452 19.08 -27.58 -16.93
CA GLU A 452 17.92 -26.91 -17.51
C GLU A 452 17.08 -27.91 -18.33
N ASN A 453 15.79 -27.94 -18.10
CA ASN A 453 14.78 -28.56 -18.98
C ASN A 453 13.69 -27.55 -19.31
N THR A 454 12.77 -27.90 -20.21
CA THR A 454 11.68 -27.01 -20.63
C THR A 454 10.33 -27.71 -20.60
N VAL A 455 9.35 -27.03 -20.01
CA VAL A 455 7.95 -27.46 -19.97
C VAL A 455 7.06 -26.33 -20.48
N GLU A 456 6.12 -26.64 -21.36
CA GLU A 456 5.20 -25.67 -21.95
C GLU A 456 3.76 -25.99 -21.56
N PHE A 457 3.01 -24.97 -21.12
CA PHE A 457 1.58 -25.05 -20.83
C PHE A 457 0.85 -24.22 -21.88
N THR A 458 0.06 -24.85 -22.73
CA THR A 458 -0.76 -24.16 -23.74
C THR A 458 -2.23 -24.22 -23.34
N THR A 459 -2.90 -23.08 -23.18
CA THR A 459 -4.35 -23.03 -22.96
C THR A 459 -5.06 -23.54 -24.22
N VAL A 460 -6.02 -24.46 -24.05
CA VAL A 460 -6.81 -25.03 -25.16
C VAL A 460 -8.29 -24.68 -25.09
N GLU A 461 -8.77 -24.36 -23.89
CA GLU A 461 -10.06 -23.73 -23.56
C GLU A 461 -9.93 -23.15 -22.13
N ASP A 462 -10.89 -22.36 -21.67
CA ASP A 462 -10.82 -21.71 -20.35
C ASP A 462 -10.57 -22.72 -19.22
N GLY A 463 -9.42 -22.57 -18.54
CA GLY A 463 -9.03 -23.41 -17.42
C GLY A 463 -8.50 -24.81 -17.79
N THR A 464 -8.39 -25.14 -19.09
CA THR A 464 -7.83 -26.40 -19.59
C THR A 464 -6.57 -26.16 -20.42
N TYR A 465 -5.56 -27.00 -20.19
CA TYR A 465 -4.22 -26.89 -20.75
C TYR A 465 -3.80 -28.18 -21.44
N ASN A 466 -2.98 -28.04 -22.48
CA ASN A 466 -2.09 -29.08 -22.98
C ASN A 466 -0.69 -28.81 -22.47
N VAL A 467 -0.09 -29.78 -21.77
CA VAL A 467 1.26 -29.64 -21.20
C VAL A 467 2.25 -30.45 -22.02
N VAL A 468 3.38 -29.85 -22.37
CA VAL A 468 4.44 -30.49 -23.16
C VAL A 468 5.74 -30.50 -22.38
N TYR A 469 6.23 -31.68 -22.00
CA TYR A 469 7.60 -31.85 -21.51
C TYR A 469 8.54 -31.98 -22.72
N LYS A 470 9.41 -30.99 -22.93
CA LYS A 470 10.28 -30.91 -24.10
C LYS A 470 11.58 -31.69 -23.88
N ASN A 471 12.08 -32.31 -24.95
CA ASN A 471 13.40 -32.97 -24.98
C ASN A 471 13.64 -33.96 -23.81
N LEU A 472 12.59 -34.66 -23.41
CA LEU A 472 12.62 -35.67 -22.35
C LEU A 472 13.81 -36.61 -22.57
N THR A 473 14.64 -36.70 -21.54
CA THR A 473 15.90 -37.44 -21.55
C THR A 473 15.91 -38.42 -20.39
N VAL A 474 16.25 -39.69 -20.63
CA VAL A 474 16.47 -40.70 -19.59
C VAL A 474 17.82 -41.36 -19.80
N SER A 475 18.56 -41.62 -18.72
CA SER A 475 19.89 -42.23 -18.78
C SER A 475 20.80 -41.52 -19.81
N SER A 476 20.79 -40.18 -19.80
CA SER A 476 21.51 -39.30 -20.74
C SER A 476 21.13 -39.41 -22.23
N ASN A 477 20.04 -40.10 -22.56
CA ASN A 477 19.58 -40.26 -23.94
C ASN A 477 18.26 -39.52 -24.18
N ARG A 478 18.28 -38.56 -25.12
CA ARG A 478 17.08 -37.81 -25.52
C ARG A 478 16.09 -38.75 -26.22
N ILE A 479 14.87 -38.80 -25.71
CA ILE A 479 13.77 -39.63 -26.20
C ILE A 479 12.87 -38.84 -27.15
N GLY A 480 12.38 -37.66 -26.74
CA GLY A 480 11.41 -36.88 -27.50
C GLY A 480 10.62 -35.92 -26.62
N ASP A 481 9.51 -35.41 -27.11
CA ASP A 481 8.59 -34.56 -26.36
C ASP A 481 7.38 -35.40 -25.89
N LEU A 482 6.91 -35.16 -24.67
CA LEU A 482 5.73 -35.81 -24.09
C LEU A 482 4.59 -34.81 -23.94
N ASN A 483 3.50 -35.00 -24.68
CA ASN A 483 2.30 -34.18 -24.60
C ASN A 483 1.29 -34.81 -23.63
N ILE A 484 0.73 -34.00 -22.75
CA ILE A 484 -0.21 -34.39 -21.70
C ILE A 484 -1.48 -33.54 -21.88
N PRO A 485 -2.58 -34.12 -22.38
CA PRO A 485 -3.81 -33.38 -22.64
C PRO A 485 -4.67 -33.25 -21.38
N ASN A 486 -5.72 -32.42 -21.47
CA ASN A 486 -6.79 -32.28 -20.46
C ASN A 486 -6.27 -31.96 -19.06
N VAL A 487 -5.24 -31.14 -18.97
CA VAL A 487 -4.73 -30.64 -17.69
C VAL A 487 -5.63 -29.50 -17.23
N THR A 488 -6.10 -29.54 -15.99
CA THR A 488 -6.96 -28.51 -15.38
C THR A 488 -6.26 -27.89 -14.18
N ALA A 489 -6.56 -26.64 -13.88
CA ALA A 489 -5.94 -25.87 -12.80
C ALA A 489 -6.93 -25.60 -11.65
N THR A 490 -6.44 -25.63 -10.42
CA THR A 490 -7.16 -25.21 -9.21
C THR A 490 -6.27 -24.32 -8.37
N THR A 491 -6.77 -23.16 -7.95
CA THR A 491 -6.00 -22.19 -7.15
C THR A 491 -6.45 -22.25 -5.69
N ASP A 492 -5.50 -22.29 -4.76
CA ASP A 492 -5.78 -22.23 -3.33
C ASP A 492 -5.92 -20.78 -2.81
N ALA A 493 -6.18 -20.63 -1.51
CA ALA A 493 -6.39 -19.33 -0.88
C ALA A 493 -5.13 -18.45 -0.86
N ASP A 494 -3.95 -19.06 -0.97
CA ASP A 494 -2.64 -18.41 -0.92
C ASP A 494 -2.13 -18.06 -2.33
N GLY A 495 -2.93 -18.37 -3.37
CA GLY A 495 -2.61 -18.10 -4.77
C GLY A 495 -1.77 -19.19 -5.46
N ASN A 496 -1.50 -20.32 -4.82
CA ASN A 496 -0.79 -21.43 -5.47
C ASN A 496 -1.74 -22.20 -6.38
N VAL A 497 -1.23 -22.60 -7.54
CA VAL A 497 -2.02 -23.31 -8.56
C VAL A 497 -1.61 -24.77 -8.59
N THR A 498 -2.56 -25.68 -8.39
CA THR A 498 -2.38 -27.12 -8.59
C THR A 498 -2.98 -27.54 -9.93
N TYR A 499 -2.18 -28.18 -10.76
CA TYR A 499 -2.56 -28.75 -12.05
C TYR A 499 -2.75 -30.27 -11.94
N THR A 500 -3.86 -30.77 -12.47
CA THR A 500 -4.18 -32.20 -12.51
C THR A 500 -4.72 -32.59 -13.89
N THR A 501 -4.58 -33.85 -14.29
CA THR A 501 -5.18 -34.37 -15.52
C THR A 501 -5.97 -35.63 -15.24
N THR A 502 -7.05 -35.82 -16.00
CA THR A 502 -7.80 -37.09 -16.04
C THR A 502 -7.34 -38.00 -17.18
N ALA A 503 -6.39 -37.56 -18.01
CA ALA A 503 -5.88 -38.36 -19.11
C ALA A 503 -5.05 -39.54 -18.59
N THR A 504 -5.35 -40.74 -19.08
CA THR A 504 -4.56 -41.96 -18.81
C THR A 504 -3.44 -42.17 -19.83
N GLU A 505 -3.45 -41.40 -20.91
CA GLU A 505 -2.47 -41.47 -21.99
C GLU A 505 -2.13 -40.05 -22.48
N GLY A 506 -0.85 -39.81 -22.69
CA GLY A 506 -0.30 -38.67 -23.43
C GLY A 506 0.05 -39.06 -24.86
N THR A 507 0.82 -38.23 -25.55
CA THR A 507 1.29 -38.52 -26.92
C THR A 507 2.75 -38.15 -27.10
N TRP A 508 3.51 -39.06 -27.71
CA TRP A 508 4.91 -38.83 -28.05
C TRP A 508 5.05 -38.04 -29.35
N THR A 509 5.86 -36.98 -29.33
CA THR A 509 6.20 -36.20 -30.53
C THR A 509 7.69 -35.89 -30.59
N ASN A 510 8.21 -35.48 -31.74
CA ASN A 510 9.61 -35.05 -31.90
C ASN A 510 10.63 -36.11 -31.40
N ILE A 511 10.34 -37.37 -31.72
CA ILE A 511 11.03 -38.53 -31.12
C ILE A 511 12.39 -38.76 -31.78
N ASN A 512 13.37 -39.17 -30.98
CA ASN A 512 14.64 -39.70 -31.46
C ASN A 512 14.45 -41.09 -32.10
N GLN A 513 14.48 -41.13 -33.43
CA GLN A 513 14.25 -42.33 -34.24
C GLN A 513 15.24 -43.48 -33.92
N ASP A 514 16.47 -43.16 -33.53
CA ASP A 514 17.51 -44.17 -33.26
C ASP A 514 17.19 -45.01 -32.02
N LEU A 515 16.46 -44.43 -31.06
CA LEU A 515 16.08 -45.06 -29.78
C LEU A 515 14.63 -45.52 -29.74
N ALA A 516 13.79 -44.99 -30.64
CA ALA A 516 12.36 -45.27 -30.71
C ALA A 516 12.03 -46.77 -30.71
N SER A 517 12.75 -47.55 -31.52
CA SER A 517 12.55 -49.01 -31.62
C SER A 517 12.98 -49.78 -30.36
N MET A 518 13.98 -49.29 -29.62
CA MET A 518 14.46 -49.91 -28.38
C MET A 518 13.56 -49.60 -27.19
N LEU A 519 12.96 -48.41 -27.17
CA LEU A 519 12.07 -47.94 -26.11
C LEU A 519 10.59 -48.26 -26.37
N GLY A 520 10.28 -48.82 -27.54
CA GLY A 520 8.92 -49.22 -27.92
C GLY A 520 7.98 -48.04 -28.18
N ILE A 521 8.51 -46.90 -28.63
CA ILE A 521 7.75 -45.67 -28.90
C ILE A 521 7.81 -45.30 -30.39
N SER A 522 6.82 -44.56 -30.88
CA SER A 522 6.81 -44.02 -32.26
C SER A 522 6.09 -42.67 -32.35
N GLU A 523 6.38 -41.86 -33.37
CA GLU A 523 5.79 -40.52 -33.52
C GLU A 523 4.26 -40.61 -33.52
N GLY A 524 3.61 -39.82 -32.65
CA GLY A 524 2.15 -39.80 -32.48
C GLY A 524 1.57 -41.00 -31.72
N SER A 525 2.38 -41.90 -31.18
CA SER A 525 1.89 -43.03 -30.38
C SER A 525 1.47 -42.60 -28.96
N PRO A 526 0.51 -43.32 -28.35
CA PRO A 526 0.12 -43.07 -26.96
C PRO A 526 1.28 -43.29 -25.98
N ALA A 527 1.43 -42.37 -25.02
CA ALA A 527 2.34 -42.51 -23.89
C ALA A 527 1.52 -42.87 -22.65
N THR A 528 1.69 -44.05 -22.06
CA THR A 528 0.95 -44.42 -20.85
C THR A 528 1.29 -43.48 -19.70
N LEU A 529 0.30 -42.75 -19.18
CA LEU A 529 0.45 -41.88 -18.01
C LEU A 529 -0.02 -42.63 -16.76
N LYS A 530 0.88 -42.84 -15.81
CA LYS A 530 0.55 -43.46 -14.51
C LYS A 530 0.20 -42.43 -13.46
N SER A 531 0.90 -41.30 -13.45
CA SER A 531 0.58 -40.16 -12.60
C SER A 531 1.10 -38.86 -13.21
N PHE A 532 0.42 -37.77 -12.87
CA PHE A 532 0.81 -36.40 -13.20
C PHE A 532 0.38 -35.51 -12.04
N THR A 533 1.32 -34.72 -11.53
CA THR A 533 1.07 -33.68 -10.54
C THR A 533 1.94 -32.48 -10.87
N ALA A 534 1.37 -31.28 -10.93
CA ALA A 534 2.16 -30.07 -11.01
C ALA A 534 1.60 -28.98 -10.09
N THR A 535 2.47 -28.19 -9.50
CA THR A 535 2.12 -27.06 -8.64
C THR A 535 2.96 -25.85 -9.02
N LEU A 536 2.30 -24.70 -9.14
CA LEU A 536 2.93 -23.40 -9.34
C LEU A 536 2.74 -22.57 -8.06
N SER A 537 3.85 -22.16 -7.46
CA SER A 537 3.88 -21.25 -6.30
C SER A 537 4.74 -20.04 -6.68
N GLY A 538 4.13 -18.86 -6.73
CA GLY A 538 4.73 -17.69 -7.37
C GLY A 538 5.06 -17.97 -8.85
N GLU A 539 6.34 -17.86 -9.21
CA GLU A 539 6.85 -18.20 -10.56
C GLU A 539 7.42 -19.62 -10.68
N LYS A 540 7.56 -20.35 -9.57
CA LYS A 540 8.24 -21.65 -9.54
C LYS A 540 7.28 -22.81 -9.81
N LEU A 541 7.57 -23.57 -10.86
CA LEU A 541 6.82 -24.78 -11.24
C LEU A 541 7.53 -26.03 -10.73
N ASN A 542 6.86 -26.79 -9.84
CA ASN A 542 7.26 -28.15 -9.50
C ASN A 542 6.31 -29.13 -10.19
N MET A 543 6.84 -30.09 -10.95
CA MET A 543 6.03 -31.05 -11.68
C MET A 543 6.64 -32.45 -11.62
N THR A 544 5.80 -33.45 -11.41
CA THR A 544 6.16 -34.87 -11.49
C THR A 544 5.25 -35.60 -12.47
N VAL A 545 5.86 -36.37 -13.37
CA VAL A 545 5.16 -37.21 -14.34
C VAL A 545 5.75 -38.62 -14.29
N VAL A 546 4.88 -39.63 -14.20
CA VAL A 546 5.29 -41.03 -14.31
C VAL A 546 4.68 -41.61 -15.58
N THR A 547 5.56 -42.09 -16.46
CA THR A 547 5.20 -42.73 -17.73
C THR A 547 5.83 -44.11 -17.83
N ALA A 548 5.31 -44.97 -18.71
CA ALA A 548 5.88 -46.29 -18.94
C ALA A 548 6.67 -46.35 -20.25
N LEU A 549 7.94 -46.76 -20.20
CA LEU A 549 8.79 -47.04 -21.35
C LEU A 549 9.12 -48.54 -21.33
N THR A 550 8.76 -49.28 -22.39
CA THR A 550 8.92 -50.74 -22.45
C THR A 550 8.29 -51.53 -21.28
N GLY A 551 7.29 -50.95 -20.61
CA GLY A 551 6.66 -51.53 -19.42
C GLY A 551 7.40 -51.31 -18.11
N VAL A 552 8.51 -50.56 -18.12
CA VAL A 552 9.22 -50.06 -16.93
C VAL A 552 8.84 -48.61 -16.70
N ASP A 553 8.66 -48.23 -15.43
CA ASP A 553 8.29 -46.86 -15.08
C ASP A 553 9.48 -45.91 -15.21
N ALA A 554 9.23 -44.79 -15.87
CA ALA A 554 10.10 -43.64 -15.94
C ALA A 554 9.46 -42.50 -15.16
N THR A 555 10.15 -42.02 -14.12
CA THR A 555 9.72 -40.86 -13.32
C THR A 555 10.47 -39.63 -13.79
N LEU A 556 9.75 -38.55 -14.00
CA LEU A 556 10.27 -37.27 -14.49
C LEU A 556 9.88 -36.22 -13.47
N VAL A 557 10.86 -35.49 -12.95
CA VAL A 557 10.63 -34.43 -11.97
C VAL A 557 11.28 -33.14 -12.49
N PHE A 558 10.49 -32.07 -12.51
CA PHE A 558 10.87 -30.74 -12.97
C PHE A 558 10.73 -29.76 -11.81
N GLY A 559 11.69 -28.83 -11.68
CA GLY A 559 11.81 -27.89 -10.56
C GLY A 559 12.78 -28.35 -9.45
N GLU A 560 13.31 -29.57 -9.56
CA GLU A 560 14.19 -30.20 -8.57
C GLU A 560 15.29 -31.03 -9.24
N GLN A 561 16.46 -31.13 -8.60
CA GLN A 561 17.47 -32.13 -8.91
C GLN A 561 17.29 -33.36 -8.02
N TYR A 562 17.61 -34.54 -8.56
CA TYR A 562 17.72 -35.75 -7.76
C TYR A 562 18.88 -35.59 -6.78
N VAL A 563 18.55 -35.64 -5.50
CA VAL A 563 19.51 -35.78 -4.41
C VAL A 563 19.36 -37.19 -3.89
N GLU A 564 20.45 -37.94 -3.80
CA GLU A 564 20.39 -39.26 -3.19
C GLU A 564 19.86 -39.14 -1.77
N PRO A 565 18.94 -40.02 -1.34
CA PRO A 565 18.48 -40.02 0.04
C PRO A 565 19.67 -40.40 0.93
N ASN A 566 20.29 -39.38 1.53
CA ASN A 566 21.58 -39.36 2.25
C ASN A 566 22.81 -39.19 1.32
N PRO A 567 23.06 -37.98 0.77
CA PRO A 567 24.35 -37.70 0.17
C PRO A 567 25.42 -37.79 1.26
N ASP A 568 26.54 -38.46 0.97
CA ASP A 568 27.63 -38.52 1.93
C ASP A 568 28.16 -37.11 2.23
N PRO A 569 28.41 -36.77 3.52
CA PRO A 569 28.87 -35.45 3.89
C PRO A 569 30.20 -35.12 3.20
N GLU A 570 30.40 -33.85 2.85
CA GLU A 570 31.62 -33.39 2.19
C GLU A 570 32.86 -33.73 3.04
N GLY A 571 33.87 -34.37 2.43
CA GLY A 571 35.04 -34.91 3.13
C GLY A 571 34.92 -36.37 3.58
N THR A 572 33.85 -37.08 3.18
CA THR A 572 33.73 -38.53 3.33
C THR A 572 34.83 -39.27 2.59
N ILE A 573 35.42 -40.29 3.24
CA ILE A 573 36.40 -41.19 2.64
C ILE A 573 35.81 -42.59 2.54
N ASP A 574 35.64 -43.06 1.30
CA ASP A 574 35.17 -44.41 1.03
C ASP A 574 36.26 -45.45 1.32
N VAL A 575 35.89 -46.48 2.08
CA VAL A 575 36.75 -47.63 2.36
C VAL A 575 36.49 -48.78 1.38
N VAL A 576 35.22 -49.01 1.02
CA VAL A 576 34.81 -49.99 0.01
C VAL A 576 33.66 -49.42 -0.83
N GLU A 577 33.54 -49.87 -2.09
CA GLU A 577 32.43 -49.48 -2.98
C GLU A 577 31.07 -50.01 -2.48
N HIS A 578 29.98 -49.30 -2.79
CA HIS A 578 28.62 -49.70 -2.41
C HIS A 578 28.28 -51.10 -2.92
N GLY A 579 27.82 -51.97 -2.01
CA GLY A 579 27.46 -53.35 -2.31
C GLY A 579 28.65 -54.32 -2.42
N PHE A 580 29.84 -53.93 -1.95
CA PHE A 580 31.02 -54.82 -1.91
C PHE A 580 30.69 -56.12 -1.17
N ASN A 581 31.01 -57.29 -1.75
CA ASN A 581 30.71 -58.59 -1.17
C ASN A 581 32.00 -59.38 -0.90
N ALA A 582 32.28 -59.65 0.39
CA ALA A 582 33.49 -60.36 0.80
C ALA A 582 33.54 -61.81 0.30
N ASN A 583 32.40 -62.46 0.05
CA ASN A 583 32.30 -63.82 -0.51
C ASN A 583 33.19 -64.87 0.19
N GLY A 584 33.43 -64.72 1.50
CA GLY A 584 34.28 -65.63 2.27
C GLY A 584 35.78 -65.43 2.07
N PHE A 585 36.21 -64.30 1.49
CA PHE A 585 37.60 -63.88 1.43
C PHE A 585 37.90 -62.82 2.51
N GLY A 586 39.01 -62.98 3.20
CA GLY A 586 39.55 -61.94 4.07
C GLY A 586 40.07 -60.77 3.23
N TRP A 587 39.64 -59.57 3.59
CA TRP A 587 40.05 -58.32 2.92
C TRP A 587 40.47 -57.29 3.96
N GLN A 588 41.31 -56.34 3.55
CA GLN A 588 41.75 -55.22 4.37
C GLN A 588 42.15 -54.02 3.51
N GLU A 589 41.88 -52.83 4.02
CA GLU A 589 42.29 -51.54 3.47
C GLU A 589 43.00 -50.74 4.56
N VAL A 590 43.89 -49.82 4.15
CA VAL A 590 44.60 -48.89 5.05
C VAL A 590 44.09 -47.49 4.79
N LYS A 591 43.62 -46.80 5.82
CA LYS A 591 43.12 -45.43 5.74
C LYS A 591 43.67 -44.58 6.86
N ASP A 592 44.01 -43.34 6.54
CA ASP A 592 44.32 -42.34 7.55
C ASP A 592 43.02 -41.82 8.17
N ILE A 593 43.04 -41.59 9.48
CA ILE A 593 41.89 -41.09 10.23
C ILE A 593 42.37 -40.16 11.35
N ASN A 594 41.67 -39.04 11.51
CA ASN A 594 41.82 -38.17 12.66
C ASN A 594 40.59 -38.31 13.57
N TRP A 595 40.72 -39.12 14.62
CA TRP A 595 39.62 -39.44 15.54
C TRP A 595 39.03 -38.25 16.32
N ASP A 596 39.67 -37.08 16.29
CA ASP A 596 39.14 -35.86 16.92
C ASP A 596 38.09 -35.16 16.04
N ASN A 597 38.17 -35.32 14.73
CA ASN A 597 37.27 -34.67 13.77
C ASN A 597 36.64 -35.65 12.75
N GLN A 598 36.90 -36.96 12.89
CA GLN A 598 36.35 -38.01 12.03
C GLN A 598 35.92 -39.23 12.85
N TYR A 599 35.02 -40.02 12.29
CA TYR A 599 34.58 -41.30 12.82
C TYR A 599 34.34 -42.32 11.71
N LEU A 600 34.30 -43.61 12.05
CA LEU A 600 34.01 -44.67 11.09
C LEU A 600 32.55 -45.09 11.20
N LYS A 601 31.86 -45.22 10.07
CA LYS A 601 30.49 -45.76 9.98
C LYS A 601 30.43 -46.86 8.91
N ALA A 602 29.81 -47.97 9.24
CA ALA A 602 29.63 -49.10 8.34
C ALA A 602 28.17 -49.57 8.34
N GLU A 603 27.63 -49.86 7.18
CA GLU A 603 26.35 -50.56 7.01
C GLU A 603 26.59 -51.86 6.25
N MET A 604 26.19 -52.97 6.87
CA MET A 604 26.52 -54.30 6.39
C MET A 604 25.27 -55.18 6.39
N ASP A 605 24.99 -55.86 5.29
CA ASP A 605 24.01 -56.94 5.23
C ASP A 605 24.67 -58.27 5.61
N LEU A 606 24.20 -58.85 6.72
CA LEU A 606 24.69 -60.09 7.29
C LEU A 606 23.96 -61.33 6.76
N THR A 607 22.97 -61.17 5.87
CA THR A 607 22.11 -62.26 5.38
C THR A 607 22.91 -63.41 4.74
N ASN A 608 24.06 -63.11 4.14
CA ASN A 608 24.94 -64.09 3.51
C ASN A 608 25.88 -64.81 4.49
N CYS A 609 25.95 -64.39 5.76
CA CYS A 609 26.77 -65.04 6.78
C CYS A 609 26.11 -66.35 7.23
N THR A 610 26.88 -67.44 7.35
CA THR A 610 26.32 -68.78 7.59
C THR A 610 27.01 -69.57 8.70
N SER A 611 28.19 -69.14 9.13
CA SER A 611 29.07 -69.85 10.06
C SER A 611 28.97 -69.32 11.49
N GLU A 612 29.64 -70.01 12.40
CA GLU A 612 29.86 -69.51 13.76
C GLU A 612 31.08 -68.58 13.77
N ASN A 613 30.94 -67.42 14.42
CA ASN A 613 32.03 -66.48 14.67
C ASN A 613 32.75 -65.98 13.40
N GLU A 614 31.99 -65.60 12.37
CA GLU A 614 32.49 -64.97 11.14
C GLU A 614 32.96 -63.54 11.41
N VAL A 615 34.18 -63.17 11.00
CA VAL A 615 34.63 -61.77 11.12
C VAL A 615 33.88 -60.92 10.10
N VAL A 616 33.09 -59.95 10.57
CA VAL A 616 32.30 -59.05 9.69
C VAL A 616 32.88 -57.65 9.62
N LEU A 617 33.61 -57.19 10.65
CA LEU A 617 34.35 -55.93 10.61
C LEU A 617 35.48 -55.96 11.64
N SER A 618 36.62 -55.39 11.28
CA SER A 618 37.76 -55.20 12.17
C SER A 618 38.41 -53.86 11.87
N VAL A 619 38.74 -53.10 12.92
CA VAL A 619 39.32 -51.76 12.82
C VAL A 619 40.42 -51.61 13.86
N GLY A 620 41.64 -51.27 13.44
CA GLY A 620 42.76 -51.15 14.37
C GLY A 620 44.12 -50.99 13.70
N ASN A 621 45.21 -51.17 14.45
CA ASN A 621 46.56 -51.00 13.92
C ASN A 621 47.15 -52.28 13.29
N ASN A 622 46.60 -53.46 13.60
CA ASN A 622 46.95 -54.71 12.94
C ASN A 622 45.81 -55.72 13.06
N ILE A 623 44.83 -55.64 12.17
CA ILE A 623 43.59 -56.43 12.27
C ILE A 623 43.80 -57.94 12.07
N THR A 624 44.95 -58.35 11.53
CA THR A 624 45.25 -59.79 11.36
C THR A 624 45.75 -60.47 12.64
N ALA A 625 46.21 -59.70 13.63
CA ALA A 625 46.89 -60.22 14.81
C ALA A 625 46.04 -60.13 16.10
N TRP A 626 46.02 -61.21 16.87
CA TRP A 626 45.43 -61.23 18.22
C TRP A 626 46.41 -60.62 19.22
N GLY A 627 46.04 -59.53 19.90
CA GLY A 627 46.89 -58.79 20.84
C GLY A 627 47.47 -57.48 20.31
N ALA A 628 47.05 -57.05 19.12
CA ALA A 628 47.21 -55.68 18.63
C ALA A 628 45.98 -54.83 19.02
N THR A 629 46.06 -53.51 18.84
CA THR A 629 44.98 -52.58 19.21
C THR A 629 43.90 -52.63 18.14
N ASN A 630 42.85 -53.42 18.37
CA ASN A 630 41.79 -53.64 17.39
C ASN A 630 40.40 -53.74 18.05
N PHE A 631 39.40 -53.21 17.35
CA PHE A 631 38.03 -53.72 17.40
C PHE A 631 37.90 -54.90 16.43
N HIS A 632 37.36 -56.01 16.91
CA HIS A 632 36.91 -57.14 16.08
C HIS A 632 35.44 -57.42 16.33
N LEU A 633 34.66 -57.49 15.26
CA LEU A 633 33.25 -57.83 15.27
C LEU A 633 33.05 -59.17 14.58
N TYR A 634 32.52 -60.14 15.33
CA TYR A 634 32.25 -61.48 14.86
C TYR A 634 30.75 -61.76 14.88
N TYR A 635 30.21 -62.28 13.79
CA TYR A 635 28.80 -62.64 13.70
C TYR A 635 28.61 -64.15 13.75
N THR A 636 27.63 -64.60 14.53
CA THR A 636 27.20 -66.01 14.58
C THR A 636 25.77 -66.11 14.07
N ALA A 637 25.61 -66.65 12.86
CA ALA A 637 24.32 -66.72 12.17
C ALA A 637 23.28 -67.57 12.93
N ALA A 638 23.72 -68.69 13.52
CA ALA A 638 22.83 -69.62 14.23
C ALA A 638 22.15 -68.99 15.46
N THR A 639 22.83 -68.05 16.14
CA THR A 639 22.35 -67.39 17.36
C THR A 639 21.99 -65.92 17.14
N LYS A 640 22.15 -65.38 15.93
CA LYS A 640 21.90 -63.97 15.59
C LYS A 640 22.62 -63.03 16.55
N THR A 641 23.90 -63.32 16.79
CA THR A 641 24.71 -62.64 17.81
C THR A 641 25.92 -61.98 17.18
N LEU A 642 26.12 -60.69 17.47
CA LEU A 642 27.31 -59.95 17.09
C LEU A 642 28.22 -59.81 18.31
N GLN A 643 29.32 -60.56 18.32
CA GLN A 643 30.34 -60.45 19.34
C GLN A 643 31.30 -59.32 19.00
N TYR A 644 31.42 -58.37 19.92
CA TYR A 644 32.44 -57.35 19.87
C TYR A 644 33.61 -57.74 20.78
N ASN A 645 34.85 -57.55 20.31
CA ASN A 645 36.07 -57.58 21.12
C ASN A 645 36.88 -56.30 20.89
N TYR A 646 37.21 -55.56 21.95
CA TYR A 646 38.27 -54.55 21.96
C TYR A 646 39.49 -55.13 22.66
N ILE A 647 40.59 -55.22 21.93
CA ILE A 647 41.84 -55.84 22.36
C ILE A 647 42.96 -54.81 22.23
N ASP A 648 43.90 -54.81 23.17
CA ASP A 648 45.19 -54.16 23.01
C ASP A 648 46.34 -55.07 23.49
N ALA A 649 47.55 -54.51 23.65
CA ALA A 649 48.71 -55.25 24.13
C ALA A 649 48.53 -55.90 25.52
N SER A 650 47.54 -55.45 26.30
CA SER A 650 47.20 -55.96 27.63
C SER A 650 46.16 -57.10 27.57
N GLY A 651 45.59 -57.39 26.40
CA GLY A 651 44.57 -58.41 26.18
C GLY A 651 43.17 -57.81 25.96
N ASN A 652 42.13 -58.60 26.25
CA ASN A 652 40.74 -58.19 26.05
C ASN A 652 40.31 -57.16 27.12
N ILE A 653 40.13 -55.91 26.69
CA ILE A 653 39.65 -54.81 27.53
C ILE A 653 38.11 -54.76 27.51
N GLY A 654 37.52 -54.92 26.33
CA GLY A 654 36.06 -54.99 26.15
C GLY A 654 35.67 -56.25 25.37
N ARG A 655 34.62 -56.94 25.82
CA ARG A 655 34.06 -58.10 25.12
C ARG A 655 32.60 -58.28 25.51
N TYR A 656 31.72 -58.34 24.52
CA TYR A 656 30.30 -58.64 24.74
C TYR A 656 29.64 -59.26 23.52
N ASP A 657 28.69 -60.16 23.78
CA ASP A 657 27.90 -60.86 22.78
C ASP A 657 26.55 -60.13 22.63
N ILE A 658 26.41 -59.28 21.61
CA ILE A 658 25.22 -58.45 21.36
C ILE A 658 24.14 -59.33 20.70
N PRO A 659 22.98 -59.56 21.36
CA PRO A 659 21.95 -60.45 20.84
C PRO A 659 21.06 -59.75 19.80
N ASN A 660 20.26 -60.54 19.07
CA ASN A 660 19.20 -60.09 18.15
C ASN A 660 19.69 -59.22 16.97
N ILE A 661 20.85 -59.56 16.41
CA ILE A 661 21.38 -58.92 15.21
C ILE A 661 21.07 -59.80 13.99
N GLU A 662 20.35 -59.27 13.00
CA GLU A 662 20.03 -59.96 11.75
C GLU A 662 19.79 -58.95 10.60
N GLY A 663 19.93 -59.40 9.35
CA GLY A 663 19.76 -58.54 8.17
C GLY A 663 20.83 -57.45 8.10
N THR A 664 20.40 -56.21 7.84
CA THR A 664 21.27 -55.03 7.78
C THR A 664 21.62 -54.55 9.19
N VAL A 665 22.92 -54.41 9.47
CA VAL A 665 23.47 -53.85 10.70
C VAL A 665 24.23 -52.57 10.40
N THR A 666 24.10 -51.58 11.28
CA THR A 666 24.92 -50.36 11.28
C THR A 666 25.90 -50.38 12.43
N VAL A 667 27.15 -49.99 12.17
CA VAL A 667 28.22 -49.91 13.16
C VAL A 667 28.88 -48.54 13.06
N GLU A 668 28.97 -47.83 14.17
CA GLU A 668 29.77 -46.61 14.31
C GLU A 668 30.90 -46.86 15.32
N ILE A 669 32.10 -46.38 14.99
CA ILE A 669 33.25 -46.30 15.89
C ILE A 669 33.71 -44.85 15.93
N SER A 670 33.55 -44.19 17.08
CA SER A 670 33.91 -42.79 17.28
C SER A 670 34.57 -42.54 18.64
N LYS A 671 35.40 -41.51 18.76
CA LYS A 671 36.05 -41.15 20.03
C LYS A 671 35.04 -40.73 21.10
N LYS A 672 33.94 -40.07 20.70
CA LYS A 672 32.85 -39.60 21.57
C LYS A 672 31.97 -40.75 22.09
N ASN A 673 31.57 -41.67 21.20
CA ASN A 673 30.59 -42.71 21.56
C ASN A 673 31.20 -44.10 21.78
N GLY A 674 32.45 -44.34 21.41
CA GLY A 674 33.03 -45.68 21.38
C GLY A 674 32.45 -46.50 20.24
N LEU A 675 32.00 -47.72 20.54
CA LEU A 675 31.26 -48.58 19.63
C LEU A 675 29.75 -48.37 19.78
N VAL A 676 29.09 -48.09 18.68
CA VAL A 676 27.63 -48.03 18.55
C VAL A 676 27.19 -49.05 17.49
N VAL A 677 26.18 -49.85 17.82
CA VAL A 677 25.61 -50.86 16.90
C VAL A 677 24.11 -50.62 16.82
N ASN A 678 23.57 -50.42 15.62
CA ASN A 678 22.15 -50.10 15.40
C ASN A 678 21.65 -48.93 16.26
N GLY A 679 22.50 -47.91 16.45
CA GLY A 679 22.20 -46.72 17.27
C GLY A 679 22.40 -46.91 18.77
N GLU A 680 22.69 -48.12 19.27
CA GLU A 680 22.88 -48.38 20.70
C GLU A 680 24.38 -48.48 21.08
N LYS A 681 24.77 -47.81 22.17
CA LYS A 681 26.14 -47.89 22.72
C LYS A 681 26.44 -49.28 23.26
N CYS A 682 27.56 -49.87 22.81
CA CYS A 682 27.95 -51.25 23.08
C CYS A 682 29.34 -51.36 23.73
N ASN A 683 29.70 -50.42 24.60
CA ASN A 683 31.04 -50.29 25.19
C ASN A 683 31.23 -51.17 26.44
N TYR A 684 30.89 -52.45 26.34
CA TYR A 684 30.88 -53.35 27.50
C TYR A 684 32.28 -53.80 27.93
N LYS A 685 32.52 -53.77 29.24
CA LYS A 685 33.75 -54.28 29.87
C LYS A 685 33.83 -55.80 29.69
N ASN A 686 35.05 -56.32 29.47
CA ASN A 686 35.25 -57.75 29.27
C ASN A 686 34.70 -58.59 30.43
N GLY A 687 33.80 -59.52 30.12
CA GLY A 687 33.19 -60.44 31.10
C GLY A 687 32.15 -59.79 32.01
N SER A 688 31.64 -58.61 31.67
CA SER A 688 30.66 -57.85 32.45
C SER A 688 29.54 -57.30 31.56
N THR A 689 28.38 -57.02 32.16
CA THR A 689 27.27 -56.27 31.53
C THR A 689 27.39 -54.76 31.78
N GLU A 690 28.42 -54.31 32.48
CA GLU A 690 28.71 -52.88 32.67
C GLU A 690 29.39 -52.29 31.44
N GLN A 691 28.99 -51.08 31.04
CA GLN A 691 29.67 -50.30 30.00
C GLN A 691 30.76 -49.40 30.60
N PHE A 692 31.69 -48.95 29.77
CA PHE A 692 32.60 -47.86 30.11
C PHE A 692 31.86 -46.52 30.13
N ASP A 693 32.01 -45.76 31.22
CA ASP A 693 31.37 -44.45 31.38
C ASP A 693 31.95 -43.41 30.40
N ASP A 694 33.24 -43.54 30.08
CA ASP A 694 33.96 -42.69 29.14
C ASP A 694 34.73 -43.53 28.10
N PRO A 695 34.15 -43.72 26.89
CA PRO A 695 34.81 -44.41 25.80
C PRO A 695 36.10 -43.75 25.29
N ALA A 696 36.24 -42.42 25.45
CA ALA A 696 37.43 -41.71 25.02
C ALA A 696 38.66 -42.14 25.83
N THR A 697 38.47 -42.36 27.13
CA THR A 697 39.52 -42.90 28.01
C THR A 697 39.65 -44.42 27.86
N ALA A 698 38.54 -45.15 27.78
CA ALA A 698 38.55 -46.62 27.76
C ALA A 698 39.25 -47.22 26.53
N PHE A 699 39.18 -46.54 25.38
CA PHE A 699 39.76 -47.00 24.12
C PHE A 699 40.90 -46.10 23.62
N ALA A 700 41.58 -45.40 24.54
CA ALA A 700 42.62 -44.42 24.24
C ALA A 700 43.73 -44.95 23.31
N SER A 701 44.09 -46.23 23.42
CA SER A 701 45.08 -46.87 22.55
C SER A 701 44.68 -46.87 21.08
N LEU A 702 43.38 -46.91 20.75
CA LEU A 702 42.89 -46.83 19.37
C LEU A 702 42.90 -45.40 18.87
N TRP A 703 42.48 -44.45 19.70
CA TRP A 703 42.42 -43.03 19.32
C TRP A 703 43.81 -42.44 19.02
N ALA A 704 44.88 -43.10 19.50
CA ALA A 704 46.26 -42.78 19.16
C ALA A 704 46.72 -43.33 17.79
N VAL A 705 45.90 -44.13 17.11
CA VAL A 705 46.21 -44.71 15.79
C VAL A 705 45.71 -43.78 14.70
N SER A 706 46.62 -43.08 14.02
CA SER A 706 46.29 -42.14 12.93
C SER A 706 46.15 -42.79 11.55
N SER A 707 46.58 -44.04 11.40
CA SER A 707 46.45 -44.83 10.17
C SER A 707 45.94 -46.22 10.55
N VAL A 708 44.69 -46.51 10.20
CA VAL A 708 43.95 -47.70 10.62
C VAL A 708 43.84 -48.70 9.49
N GLN A 709 43.93 -49.98 9.85
CA GLN A 709 43.52 -51.08 9.00
C GLN A 709 42.04 -51.35 9.24
N ILE A 710 41.26 -51.42 8.17
CA ILE A 710 39.82 -51.69 8.18
C ILE A 710 39.58 -52.89 7.27
N GLY A 711 38.86 -53.90 7.74
CA GLY A 711 38.63 -55.09 6.95
C GLY A 711 37.82 -56.17 7.66
N ALA A 712 37.69 -57.31 7.02
CA ALA A 712 37.05 -58.50 7.59
C ALA A 712 38.00 -59.68 7.58
N ILE A 713 39.11 -59.53 8.30
CA ILE A 713 40.15 -60.54 8.40
C ILE A 713 40.73 -60.55 9.81
N GLN A 714 40.62 -61.70 10.47
CA GLN A 714 41.35 -62.01 11.69
C GLN A 714 41.59 -63.52 11.72
N GLY A 715 42.84 -63.96 11.72
CA GLY A 715 43.19 -65.38 11.62
C GLY A 715 42.67 -66.07 10.33
N TYR A 716 42.02 -67.22 10.49
CA TYR A 716 41.43 -68.01 9.38
C TYR A 716 39.90 -67.84 9.25
N THR A 717 39.30 -67.01 10.09
CA THR A 717 37.85 -66.74 10.08
C THR A 717 37.57 -65.55 9.16
N MET A 718 36.85 -65.79 8.06
CA MET A 718 36.48 -64.81 7.04
C MET A 718 34.96 -64.71 6.97
N GLY A 719 34.42 -63.51 6.75
CA GLY A 719 32.98 -63.27 6.70
C GLY A 719 32.39 -63.26 5.29
N TYR A 720 31.08 -63.51 5.23
CA TYR A 720 30.29 -63.42 3.99
C TYR A 720 29.40 -62.18 3.92
N ALA A 721 29.63 -61.18 4.77
CA ALA A 721 28.86 -59.94 4.78
C ALA A 721 28.97 -59.17 3.45
N VAL A 722 27.88 -58.48 3.09
CA VAL A 722 27.84 -57.50 2.00
C VAL A 722 27.88 -56.11 2.64
N TYR A 723 28.72 -55.23 2.16
CA TYR A 723 28.92 -53.89 2.71
C TYR A 723 28.16 -52.91 1.82
N ASN A 724 27.08 -52.34 2.35
CA ASN A 724 26.38 -51.25 1.67
C ASN A 724 27.27 -50.01 1.66
N TYR A 725 27.96 -49.73 2.77
CA TYR A 725 29.05 -48.77 2.79
C TYR A 725 29.98 -49.01 3.98
N ILE A 726 31.22 -48.56 3.86
CA ILE A 726 32.10 -48.26 4.99
C ILE A 726 32.74 -46.91 4.71
N HIS A 727 32.39 -45.92 5.50
CA HIS A 727 32.83 -44.53 5.36
C HIS A 727 33.64 -44.10 6.59
N ILE A 728 34.68 -43.29 6.35
CA ILE A 728 35.20 -42.39 7.37
C ILE A 728 34.54 -41.03 7.13
N LEU A 729 33.72 -40.62 8.08
CA LEU A 729 32.90 -39.42 8.00
C LEU A 729 33.53 -38.33 8.88
N PRO A 730 33.47 -37.05 8.49
CA PRO A 730 33.74 -35.96 9.42
C PRO A 730 32.75 -36.04 10.59
N VAL A 731 33.21 -35.77 11.80
CA VAL A 731 32.30 -35.49 12.93
C VAL A 731 31.54 -34.23 12.52
N GLU A 732 30.25 -34.37 12.19
CA GLU A 732 29.39 -33.23 11.91
C GLU A 732 29.56 -32.23 13.07
N ALA A 733 29.91 -30.98 12.72
CA ALA A 733 29.58 -29.89 13.62
C ALA A 733 28.07 -29.98 13.84
N GLU A 734 27.63 -30.03 15.10
CA GLU A 734 26.19 -29.98 15.43
C GLU A 734 25.53 -28.94 14.51
N PRO A 735 24.45 -29.26 13.79
CA PRO A 735 23.87 -28.35 12.81
C PRO A 735 23.47 -27.08 13.53
N VAL A 736 24.26 -26.03 13.32
CA VAL A 736 23.95 -24.68 13.78
C VAL A 736 23.06 -24.10 12.71
N ASP A 737 21.89 -23.60 13.11
CA ASP A 737 21.07 -22.82 12.18
C ASP A 737 21.98 -21.69 11.63
N PRO A 738 22.16 -21.55 10.31
CA PRO A 738 23.02 -20.51 9.76
C PRO A 738 22.56 -19.09 10.14
N ASN A 739 21.30 -18.94 10.56
CA ASN A 739 20.73 -17.73 11.13
C ASN A 739 20.70 -17.71 12.67
N GLU A 740 21.29 -18.71 13.33
CA GLU A 740 21.41 -18.71 14.79
C GLU A 740 22.24 -17.52 15.23
N VAL A 741 21.63 -16.71 16.10
CA VAL A 741 22.28 -15.57 16.72
C VAL A 741 23.24 -16.08 17.79
N VAL A 742 24.54 -15.98 17.52
CA VAL A 742 25.62 -16.38 18.44
C VAL A 742 25.85 -15.32 19.51
N ALA A 743 25.72 -14.04 19.14
CA ALA A 743 25.86 -12.93 20.07
C ALA A 743 25.13 -11.69 19.53
N THR A 744 24.55 -10.91 20.43
CA THR A 744 24.00 -9.58 20.14
C THR A 744 24.51 -8.57 21.14
N LYS A 745 24.81 -7.36 20.67
CA LYS A 745 25.17 -6.22 21.50
C LYS A 745 24.46 -4.97 21.02
N THR A 746 23.75 -4.32 21.93
CA THR A 746 23.11 -3.03 21.70
C THR A 746 23.91 -1.93 22.38
N TYR A 747 24.13 -0.84 21.66
CA TYR A 747 24.62 0.41 22.20
C TYR A 747 23.51 1.46 22.13
N THR A 748 23.52 2.41 23.05
CA THR A 748 22.60 3.57 23.06
C THR A 748 23.44 4.81 23.29
N ASP A 749 23.42 5.73 22.33
CA ASP A 749 24.20 6.96 22.35
C ASP A 749 23.65 7.91 21.27
N ASN A 750 24.23 9.10 21.14
CA ASN A 750 23.80 10.04 20.13
C ASN A 750 24.34 9.66 18.74
N LEU A 751 23.58 10.04 17.72
CA LEU A 751 23.82 9.80 16.31
C LEU A 751 23.76 11.14 15.55
N THR A 752 24.66 11.40 14.61
CA THR A 752 24.52 12.49 13.65
C THR A 752 24.19 11.95 12.27
N VAL A 753 23.34 12.62 11.50
CA VAL A 753 22.95 12.24 10.13
C VAL A 753 23.12 13.43 9.19
N GLY A 754 23.81 13.24 8.08
CA GLY A 754 23.94 14.19 6.98
C GLY A 754 23.78 13.51 5.62
N HIS A 755 23.52 14.32 4.60
CA HIS A 755 23.23 13.86 3.23
C HIS A 755 24.39 14.13 2.24
N ASP A 756 25.49 14.77 2.66
CA ASP A 756 26.65 15.09 1.81
C ASP A 756 27.97 15.04 2.62
N ALA A 757 29.00 14.38 2.08
CA ALA A 757 30.35 14.32 2.65
C ALA A 757 31.16 15.61 2.44
N GLN A 758 30.76 16.51 1.53
CA GLN A 758 31.53 17.70 1.16
C GLN A 758 31.23 18.94 2.02
N THR A 759 30.01 19.08 2.53
CA THR A 759 29.58 20.27 3.29
C THR A 759 29.75 20.11 4.80
N GLY A 760 29.66 18.87 5.32
CA GLY A 760 29.82 18.57 6.75
C GLY A 760 28.63 18.97 7.63
N ASP A 761 27.52 19.41 7.03
CA ASP A 761 26.27 19.71 7.75
C ASP A 761 25.60 18.39 8.17
N VAL A 762 25.56 18.14 9.48
CA VAL A 762 24.95 16.94 10.08
C VAL A 762 23.97 17.33 11.18
N THR A 763 22.84 16.64 11.27
CA THR A 763 21.81 16.83 12.30
C THR A 763 22.00 15.80 13.42
N GLY A 764 22.02 16.25 14.68
CA GLY A 764 22.19 15.40 15.86
C GLY A 764 20.88 14.84 16.40
N TYR A 765 20.87 13.55 16.73
CA TYR A 765 19.76 12.81 17.30
C TYR A 765 20.20 12.09 18.57
N ALA A 766 19.52 12.35 19.68
CA ALA A 766 19.86 11.76 20.97
C ALA A 766 19.34 10.32 21.11
N ASP A 767 19.97 9.55 22.01
CA ASP A 767 19.48 8.26 22.53
C ASP A 767 19.15 7.20 21.46
N LYS A 768 19.90 7.19 20.34
CA LYS A 768 19.71 6.23 19.25
C LYS A 768 20.39 4.90 19.54
N GLN A 769 19.73 3.82 19.13
CA GLN A 769 20.24 2.47 19.35
C GLN A 769 20.85 1.89 18.07
N VAL A 770 22.02 1.27 18.23
CA VAL A 770 22.64 0.47 17.17
C VAL A 770 22.89 -0.93 17.72
N VAL A 771 22.41 -1.93 16.99
CA VAL A 771 22.44 -3.34 17.38
C VAL A 771 23.40 -4.08 16.46
N PHE A 772 24.41 -4.72 17.04
CA PHE A 772 25.36 -5.58 16.34
C PHE A 772 25.04 -7.02 16.67
N THR A 773 24.84 -7.85 15.65
CA THR A 773 24.48 -9.26 15.79
C THR A 773 25.49 -10.12 15.03
N LYS A 774 26.01 -11.16 15.68
CA LYS A 774 26.89 -12.17 15.07
C LYS A 774 26.10 -13.46 14.87
N TYR A 775 26.18 -14.02 13.68
CA TYR A 775 25.53 -15.28 13.32
C TYR A 775 26.51 -16.45 13.34
N ALA A 776 25.96 -17.66 13.46
CA ALA A 776 26.72 -18.90 13.52
C ALA A 776 27.49 -19.20 12.24
N ASN A 777 26.99 -18.75 11.10
CA ASN A 777 27.63 -18.91 9.79
C ASN A 777 28.86 -17.99 9.58
N GLY A 778 29.22 -17.16 10.57
CA GLY A 778 30.34 -16.22 10.50
C GLY A 778 29.99 -14.83 9.96
N GLU A 779 28.75 -14.61 9.51
CA GLU A 779 28.25 -13.28 9.14
C GLU A 779 27.94 -12.43 10.37
N SER A 780 27.78 -11.14 10.15
CA SER A 780 27.28 -10.19 11.14
C SER A 780 26.25 -9.27 10.51
N SER A 781 25.34 -8.73 11.33
CA SER A 781 24.44 -7.64 10.94
C SER A 781 24.58 -6.43 11.86
N VAL A 782 24.34 -5.25 11.30
CA VAL A 782 24.24 -3.98 12.02
C VAL A 782 22.85 -3.42 11.77
N THR A 783 22.12 -3.13 12.85
CA THR A 783 20.80 -2.53 12.79
C THR A 783 20.82 -1.16 13.46
N PHE A 784 20.57 -0.10 12.69
CA PHE A 784 20.23 1.21 13.24
C PHE A 784 18.74 1.23 13.56
N LYS A 785 18.38 1.46 14.82
CA LYS A 785 16.98 1.54 15.26
C LYS A 785 16.44 2.95 15.12
N GLU A 786 15.23 3.07 14.57
CA GLU A 786 14.56 4.36 14.33
C GLU A 786 15.49 5.40 13.68
N TYR A 787 16.21 4.95 12.65
CA TYR A 787 17.11 5.80 11.88
C TYR A 787 16.29 6.89 11.17
N PRO A 788 16.62 8.17 11.36
CA PRO A 788 15.90 9.27 10.74
C PRO A 788 16.25 9.35 9.25
N ILE A 789 15.24 9.13 8.41
CA ILE A 789 15.34 9.25 6.95
C ILE A 789 14.97 10.68 6.52
N SER A 790 14.03 11.31 7.24
CA SER A 790 13.62 12.71 7.09
C SER A 790 13.16 13.28 8.45
N GLU A 791 12.75 14.56 8.50
CA GLU A 791 12.18 15.16 9.72
C GLU A 791 10.90 14.46 10.23
N THR A 792 10.20 13.72 9.36
CA THR A 792 8.92 13.08 9.68
C THR A 792 8.94 11.56 9.59
N GLU A 793 10.05 10.98 9.09
CA GLU A 793 10.16 9.54 8.85
C GLU A 793 11.38 8.95 9.55
N THR A 794 11.14 7.89 10.34
CA THR A 794 12.18 7.06 10.97
C THR A 794 11.94 5.60 10.67
N ARG A 795 13.00 4.82 10.44
CA ARG A 795 12.90 3.38 10.16
C ARG A 795 14.06 2.58 10.75
N ASP A 796 13.82 1.30 11.03
CA ASP A 796 14.91 0.38 11.35
C ASP A 796 15.67 0.02 10.06
N LEU A 797 16.99 0.23 10.05
CA LEU A 797 17.86 -0.11 8.92
C LEU A 797 18.79 -1.25 9.32
N THR A 798 18.62 -2.42 8.72
CA THR A 798 19.46 -3.60 8.98
C THR A 798 20.31 -3.95 7.78
N PHE A 799 21.61 -4.04 7.99
CA PHE A 799 22.59 -4.44 6.98
C PHE A 799 23.27 -5.74 7.43
N ARG A 800 23.53 -6.68 6.51
CA ARG A 800 24.18 -7.97 6.80
C ARG A 800 25.33 -8.24 5.85
N GLY A 801 26.38 -8.90 6.35
CA GLY A 801 27.54 -9.28 5.55
C GLY A 801 28.65 -9.92 6.38
N THR A 802 29.78 -10.22 5.73
CA THR A 802 31.00 -10.73 6.37
C THR A 802 31.99 -9.62 6.71
N ILE A 803 32.58 -9.68 7.90
CA ILE A 803 33.62 -8.75 8.38
C ILE A 803 35.00 -9.32 8.02
N SER A 804 35.89 -8.53 7.41
CA SER A 804 37.27 -8.93 7.12
C SER A 804 38.19 -8.68 8.33
N GLU A 805 38.78 -9.74 8.90
CA GLU A 805 39.81 -9.63 9.95
C GLU A 805 41.21 -9.55 9.30
N THR A 806 42.03 -8.55 9.66
CA THR A 806 43.48 -8.53 9.30
C THR A 806 44.35 -8.74 10.55
N ASP A 807 45.40 -9.55 10.36
CA ASP A 807 46.17 -10.33 11.34
C ASP A 807 46.87 -9.56 12.50
N MET A 808 46.87 -10.15 13.69
CA MET A 808 47.49 -9.63 14.92
C MET A 808 48.92 -10.17 15.10
N SER A 809 49.93 -9.29 15.27
CA SER A 809 51.29 -9.73 15.64
C SER A 809 51.88 -9.04 16.87
N GLU A 810 52.82 -9.76 17.50
CA GLU A 810 53.12 -9.88 18.95
C GLU A 810 53.80 -8.68 19.67
N TYR A 811 54.07 -7.53 19.05
CA TYR A 811 54.82 -6.47 19.73
C TYR A 811 54.30 -5.04 19.46
N GLY A 812 53.44 -4.56 20.37
CA GLY A 812 53.35 -3.14 20.74
C GLY A 812 52.35 -2.29 19.97
N MET A 813 51.27 -1.89 20.65
CA MET A 813 50.21 -0.95 20.24
C MET A 813 49.49 -1.32 18.92
N GLY A 814 48.50 -2.19 19.03
CA GLY A 814 47.50 -2.41 17.98
C GLY A 814 46.22 -1.64 18.31
N THR A 815 45.84 -0.71 17.44
CA THR A 815 44.45 -0.33 17.22
C THR A 815 43.66 -1.58 16.84
N VAL A 816 42.49 -1.80 17.45
CA VAL A 816 41.47 -2.70 16.87
C VAL A 816 40.84 -1.90 15.74
N THR A 817 41.45 -1.97 14.56
CA THR A 817 40.89 -1.41 13.35
C THR A 817 39.94 -2.48 12.79
N PHE A 818 38.63 -2.30 12.94
CA PHE A 818 37.71 -2.86 11.94
C PHE A 818 38.09 -2.16 10.64
N GLY A 819 38.59 -2.93 9.67
CA GLY A 819 39.22 -2.40 8.47
C GLY A 819 38.36 -1.34 7.78
N GLU A 820 39.06 -0.34 7.25
CA GLU A 820 38.57 0.57 6.23
C GLU A 820 37.75 -0.25 5.22
N ASP A 821 36.48 0.09 5.06
CA ASP A 821 35.48 -0.54 4.19
C ASP A 821 34.77 -1.81 4.73
N LEU A 822 33.84 -1.61 5.68
CA LEU A 822 32.66 -2.49 5.76
C LEU A 822 31.83 -2.21 4.49
N ALA A 823 31.43 -3.25 3.75
CA ALA A 823 30.41 -3.13 2.72
C ALA A 823 29.34 -4.17 3.05
N MET A 824 28.21 -3.70 3.58
CA MET A 824 27.09 -4.56 3.97
C MET A 824 25.87 -4.24 3.11
N THR A 825 25.15 -5.26 2.65
CA THR A 825 23.92 -5.11 1.86
C THR A 825 22.68 -5.26 2.75
N PRO A 826 21.54 -4.62 2.41
CA PRO A 826 20.30 -4.77 3.16
C PRO A 826 19.78 -6.21 3.11
N ILE A 827 19.23 -6.69 4.24
CA ILE A 827 18.47 -7.95 4.27
C ILE A 827 17.04 -7.65 3.83
N GLU A 828 16.53 -8.35 2.81
CA GLU A 828 15.12 -8.29 2.42
C GLU A 828 14.22 -8.92 3.50
N ASP A 829 13.31 -8.13 4.04
CA ASP A 829 12.04 -8.62 4.61
C ASP A 829 10.91 -7.78 4.01
N GLU A 830 9.76 -8.40 3.82
CA GLU A 830 8.70 -8.00 2.90
C GLU A 830 8.25 -6.54 3.11
N THR A 831 8.32 -5.73 2.03
CA THR A 831 7.93 -4.31 1.92
C THR A 831 8.97 -3.23 2.28
N SER A 832 10.08 -3.16 1.53
CA SER A 832 10.56 -1.91 0.89
C SER A 832 12.03 -2.05 0.50
N ALA A 833 12.34 -1.97 -0.78
CA ALA A 833 13.64 -1.48 -1.17
C ALA A 833 13.76 -0.02 -0.70
N PHE A 834 14.92 0.39 -0.21
CA PHE A 834 15.22 1.81 -0.03
C PHE A 834 15.29 2.41 -1.46
N TYR A 835 14.13 2.84 -1.97
CA TYR A 835 13.88 3.28 -3.35
C TYR A 835 14.28 2.30 -4.47
N GLY A 836 14.27 0.98 -4.25
CA GLY A 836 14.53 0.01 -5.32
C GLY A 836 16.01 -0.21 -5.67
N LYS A 837 16.95 0.27 -4.84
CA LYS A 837 18.40 0.26 -5.16
C LYS A 837 19.21 -0.58 -4.18
N GLU A 838 20.28 -1.21 -4.67
CA GLU A 838 21.32 -1.81 -3.82
C GLU A 838 22.07 -0.69 -3.08
N ILE A 839 22.17 -0.81 -1.75
CA ILE A 839 22.85 0.15 -0.87
C ILE A 839 23.93 -0.60 -0.12
N SER A 840 25.12 0.00 -0.04
CA SER A 840 26.23 -0.52 0.76
C SER A 840 26.42 0.34 2.00
N LEU A 841 26.62 -0.29 3.17
CA LEU A 841 27.00 0.38 4.41
C LEU A 841 28.48 0.18 4.73
N PHE A 842 29.14 1.29 5.02
CA PHE A 842 30.50 1.48 5.52
C PHE A 842 30.46 2.01 6.95
N ILE A 843 31.20 1.38 7.87
CA ILE A 843 31.37 1.83 9.25
C ILE A 843 32.86 1.85 9.57
N ASN A 844 33.34 2.92 10.20
CA ASN A 844 34.70 3.04 10.72
C ASN A 844 34.65 3.28 12.24
N ILE A 845 34.97 2.25 13.01
CA ILE A 845 34.92 2.30 14.48
C ILE A 845 36.16 3.00 15.02
N SER A 846 35.96 4.15 15.67
CA SER A 846 37.03 4.94 16.26
C SER A 846 37.35 4.50 17.68
N SER A 847 36.37 4.07 18.48
CA SER A 847 36.58 3.54 19.83
C SER A 847 35.44 2.62 20.28
N TYR A 848 35.72 1.68 21.19
CA TYR A 848 34.66 0.86 21.81
C TYR A 848 35.05 0.36 23.21
N SER A 849 34.03 0.10 24.02
CA SER A 849 34.08 -0.47 25.36
C SER A 849 32.85 -1.34 25.61
N ALA A 850 32.70 -1.89 26.82
CA ALA A 850 31.52 -2.67 27.17
C ALA A 850 30.20 -1.86 27.10
N ASP A 851 30.27 -0.54 27.32
CA ASP A 851 29.08 0.31 27.50
C ASP A 851 28.97 1.42 26.44
N LYS A 852 30.07 1.77 25.76
CA LYS A 852 30.12 2.85 24.77
C LYS A 852 30.83 2.42 23.50
N MET A 853 30.37 2.94 22.36
CA MET A 853 31.02 2.75 21.06
C MET A 853 30.92 4.01 20.23
N GLU A 854 32.00 4.35 19.54
CA GLU A 854 32.13 5.51 18.68
C GLU A 854 32.55 5.06 17.28
N PHE A 855 31.84 5.52 16.26
CA PHE A 855 32.17 5.19 14.88
C PHE A 855 31.63 6.25 13.91
N THR A 856 32.24 6.36 12.73
CA THR A 856 31.64 7.05 11.59
C THR A 856 30.97 6.02 10.68
N TYR A 857 29.95 6.42 9.95
CA TYR A 857 29.30 5.54 8.99
C TYR A 857 28.91 6.30 7.73
N GLU A 858 28.79 5.55 6.65
CA GLU A 858 28.40 6.02 5.33
C GLU A 858 27.58 4.91 4.67
N PHE A 859 26.40 5.22 4.15
CA PHE A 859 25.69 4.27 3.29
C PHE A 859 25.03 4.95 2.11
N GLY A 860 25.13 4.30 0.95
CA GLY A 860 24.61 4.87 -0.29
C GLY A 860 24.61 3.92 -1.47
N SER A 861 24.08 4.42 -2.58
CA SER A 861 24.07 3.77 -3.90
C SER A 861 24.82 4.65 -4.90
N GLU A 862 25.41 4.06 -5.95
CA GLU A 862 26.07 4.81 -7.03
C GLU A 862 25.15 5.86 -7.70
N ASP A 863 23.82 5.67 -7.65
CA ASP A 863 22.82 6.48 -8.34
C ASP A 863 22.05 7.49 -7.45
N GLY A 864 22.64 8.01 -6.37
CA GLY A 864 22.14 9.25 -5.74
C GLY A 864 21.43 9.15 -4.39
N ILE A 865 21.57 8.05 -3.65
CA ILE A 865 21.20 7.99 -2.22
C ILE A 865 22.49 7.93 -1.42
N TYR A 866 22.68 8.86 -0.49
CA TYR A 866 23.90 8.98 0.29
C TYR A 866 23.59 9.51 1.69
N TYR A 867 24.07 8.81 2.70
CA TYR A 867 24.00 9.20 4.11
C TYR A 867 25.38 9.07 4.73
N VAL A 868 25.77 10.05 5.54
CA VAL A 868 27.01 10.06 6.31
C VAL A 868 26.73 10.52 7.74
N GLY A 869 27.43 9.98 8.71
CA GLY A 869 27.18 10.32 10.11
C GLY A 869 28.20 9.78 11.10
N GLN A 870 28.00 10.14 12.37
CA GLN A 870 28.81 9.67 13.49
C GLN A 870 27.92 9.16 14.62
N TYR A 871 28.36 8.09 15.30
CA TYR A 871 27.69 7.51 16.46
C TYR A 871 28.60 7.60 17.69
N GLY A 872 28.03 7.75 18.88
CA GLY A 872 28.77 7.87 20.13
C GLY A 872 29.33 9.27 20.42
N VAL A 873 28.86 10.27 19.66
CA VAL A 873 29.36 11.64 19.69
C VAL A 873 28.59 12.52 20.68
N GLU A 874 29.26 13.54 21.22
CA GLU A 874 28.55 14.61 21.91
C GLU A 874 27.86 15.48 20.85
N ILE A 875 26.53 15.48 20.85
CA ILE A 875 25.74 16.42 20.05
C ILE A 875 25.45 17.66 20.89
N GLU A 876 25.33 18.82 20.24
CA GLU A 876 24.79 20.00 20.92
C GLU A 876 23.38 19.67 21.43
N LYS A 877 23.18 19.91 22.73
CA LYS A 877 21.94 19.60 23.42
C LYS A 877 20.79 20.37 22.72
N PRO A 878 19.68 19.73 22.32
CA PRO A 878 18.59 20.44 21.66
C PRO A 878 18.13 21.60 22.53
N GLU A 879 18.12 22.79 21.93
CA GLU A 879 17.89 24.04 22.65
C GLU A 879 16.47 24.08 23.20
N GLU A 880 16.36 24.25 24.51
CA GLU A 880 15.06 24.32 25.18
C GLU A 880 14.29 25.55 24.68
N VAL A 881 13.11 25.33 24.10
CA VAL A 881 12.18 26.39 23.72
C VAL A 881 11.60 27.02 24.98
N VAL A 882 11.91 28.29 25.20
CA VAL A 882 11.47 29.05 26.39
C VAL A 882 10.10 29.68 26.17
N GLY A 883 9.69 29.85 24.91
CA GLY A 883 8.32 30.25 24.59
C GLY A 883 8.11 30.51 23.11
N THR A 884 6.89 30.25 22.65
CA THR A 884 6.44 30.48 21.28
C THR A 884 5.24 31.40 21.29
N LYS A 885 5.17 32.32 20.32
CA LYS A 885 4.03 33.21 20.12
C LYS A 885 3.69 33.31 18.65
N THR A 886 2.48 32.89 18.30
CA THR A 886 1.90 33.10 16.98
C THR A 886 1.08 34.39 16.98
N TYR A 887 1.25 35.18 15.93
CA TYR A 887 0.36 36.27 15.57
C TYR A 887 -0.34 35.90 14.27
N THR A 888 -1.61 36.26 14.15
CA THR A 888 -2.41 36.11 12.93
C THR A 888 -2.93 37.48 12.53
N ALA A 889 -2.59 37.94 11.32
CA ALA A 889 -3.02 39.24 10.82
C ALA A 889 -2.86 39.32 9.30
N ASN A 890 -3.30 40.44 8.70
CA ASN A 890 -3.05 40.67 7.28
C ASN A 890 -1.57 40.99 7.02
N LEU A 891 -1.05 40.44 5.93
CA LEU A 891 0.31 40.61 5.41
C LEU A 891 0.22 41.29 4.04
N THR A 892 0.98 42.34 3.80
CA THR A 892 1.22 42.86 2.44
C THR A 892 2.56 42.40 1.92
N VAL A 893 2.66 42.14 0.61
CA VAL A 893 3.90 41.77 -0.07
C VAL A 893 4.13 42.67 -1.29
N ASP A 894 5.35 43.18 -1.45
CA ASP A 894 5.85 43.94 -2.59
C ASP A 894 7.30 43.49 -2.91
N HIS A 895 7.73 43.70 -4.14
CA HIS A 895 9.10 43.44 -4.61
C HIS A 895 9.91 44.74 -4.78
N ASP A 896 9.31 45.89 -4.48
CA ASP A 896 9.94 47.21 -4.50
C ASP A 896 10.02 47.80 -3.09
N ALA A 897 11.22 48.19 -2.66
CA ALA A 897 11.47 48.79 -1.34
C ALA A 897 10.62 50.06 -1.06
N THR A 898 10.01 50.66 -2.07
CA THR A 898 9.11 51.82 -1.95
C THR A 898 7.67 51.47 -1.54
N LEU A 899 7.30 50.19 -1.48
CA LEU A 899 5.96 49.69 -1.09
C LEU A 899 4.82 50.33 -1.92
N GLN A 900 5.01 50.48 -3.24
CA GLN A 900 4.03 51.12 -4.13
C GLN A 900 3.01 50.14 -4.73
N ASN A 901 3.31 48.84 -4.78
CA ASN A 901 2.54 47.79 -5.44
C ASN A 901 2.17 46.64 -4.48
N GLU A 902 1.94 46.96 -3.21
CA GLU A 902 1.61 46.01 -2.16
C GLU A 902 0.38 45.15 -2.48
N VAL A 903 0.55 43.83 -2.47
CA VAL A 903 -0.53 42.84 -2.56
C VAL A 903 -0.92 42.39 -1.16
N LEU A 904 -2.22 42.46 -0.81
CA LEU A 904 -2.74 42.12 0.51
C LEU A 904 -3.16 40.65 0.61
N TYR A 905 -2.60 39.94 1.58
CA TYR A 905 -2.96 38.58 1.98
C TYR A 905 -3.54 38.60 3.39
N LYS A 906 -4.68 37.95 3.59
CA LYS A 906 -5.40 37.95 4.87
C LYS A 906 -4.99 36.77 5.73
N ASP A 907 -5.15 36.95 7.05
CA ASP A 907 -5.07 35.87 8.05
C ASP A 907 -3.78 35.04 7.94
N LYS A 908 -2.64 35.72 7.80
CA LYS A 908 -1.31 35.10 7.73
C LYS A 908 -0.70 34.99 9.11
N ASP A 909 -0.13 33.82 9.38
CA ASP A 909 0.53 33.53 10.64
C ASP A 909 2.01 33.90 10.58
N VAL A 910 2.46 34.61 11.62
CA VAL A 910 3.87 34.82 11.89
C VAL A 910 4.17 34.33 13.29
N VAL A 911 5.07 33.36 13.39
CA VAL A 911 5.43 32.67 14.63
C VAL A 911 6.80 33.17 15.11
N PHE A 912 6.86 33.63 16.35
CA PHE A 912 8.10 33.96 17.04
C PHE A 912 8.40 32.88 18.08
N THR A 913 9.54 32.21 17.99
CA THR A 913 9.97 31.21 18.98
C THR A 913 11.28 31.65 19.62
N LYS A 914 11.30 31.70 20.95
CA LYS A 914 12.47 32.05 21.75
C LYS A 914 13.11 30.80 22.35
N TYR A 915 14.42 30.70 22.21
CA TYR A 915 15.22 29.60 22.75
C TYR A 915 15.94 30.04 24.04
N SER A 916 16.33 29.06 24.85
CA SER A 916 17.04 29.26 26.12
C SER A 916 18.43 29.88 25.95
N THR A 917 18.99 29.77 24.75
CA THR A 917 20.23 30.42 24.29
C THR A 917 20.11 31.94 24.14
N GLY A 918 18.89 32.47 24.01
CA GLY A 918 18.62 33.86 23.69
C GLY A 918 18.36 34.12 22.21
N ASP A 919 18.54 33.10 21.36
CA ASP A 919 18.16 33.13 19.95
C ASP A 919 16.64 33.20 19.77
N VAL A 920 16.22 33.75 18.64
CA VAL A 920 14.82 33.80 18.22
C VAL A 920 14.70 33.32 16.78
N THR A 921 13.68 32.50 16.51
CA THR A 921 13.20 32.24 15.16
C THR A 921 11.95 33.04 14.87
N VAL A 922 11.85 33.53 13.63
CA VAL A 922 10.67 34.17 13.06
C VAL A 922 10.25 33.36 11.84
N THR A 923 9.07 32.75 11.91
CA THR A 923 8.50 31.94 10.82
C THR A 923 7.31 32.65 10.20
N PHE A 924 7.40 33.01 8.92
CA PHE A 924 6.24 33.40 8.12
C PHE A 924 5.60 32.13 7.56
N LYS A 925 4.37 31.81 7.99
CA LYS A 925 3.66 30.61 7.55
C LYS A 925 2.95 30.85 6.22
N ALA A 926 3.11 29.91 5.28
CA ALA A 926 2.55 29.98 3.93
C ALA A 926 2.76 31.36 3.28
N PHE A 927 4.01 31.83 3.30
CA PHE A 927 4.42 33.09 2.69
C PHE A 927 4.22 33.01 1.17
N PRO A 928 3.54 33.98 0.54
CA PRO A 928 3.25 33.94 -0.89
C PRO A 928 4.48 34.38 -1.70
N VAL A 929 5.17 33.39 -2.28
CA VAL A 929 6.35 33.59 -3.14
C VAL A 929 5.91 34.01 -4.55
N SER A 930 4.83 33.42 -5.06
CA SER A 930 4.20 33.77 -6.35
C SER A 930 2.68 33.58 -6.32
N GLU A 931 1.97 33.80 -7.45
CA GLU A 931 0.50 33.62 -7.53
C GLU A 931 0.04 32.20 -7.18
N ASN A 932 0.88 31.18 -7.40
CA ASN A 932 0.53 29.76 -7.22
C ASN A 932 1.46 29.03 -6.23
N GLU A 933 2.33 29.74 -5.53
CA GLU A 933 3.34 29.14 -4.65
C GLU A 933 3.36 29.84 -3.28
N THR A 934 3.31 29.03 -2.23
CA THR A 934 3.53 29.47 -0.86
C THR A 934 4.49 28.54 -0.16
N CYS A 935 5.39 29.07 0.66
CA CYS A 935 6.28 28.26 1.49
C CYS A 935 6.42 28.85 2.90
N ASP A 936 6.85 28.04 3.85
CA ASP A 936 7.18 28.51 5.19
C ASP A 936 8.59 29.09 5.21
N LEU A 937 8.74 30.35 5.61
CA LEU A 937 10.06 31.01 5.70
C LEU A 937 10.43 31.19 7.17
N THR A 938 11.39 30.38 7.65
CA THR A 938 11.89 30.43 9.03
C THR A 938 13.28 31.07 9.07
N PHE A 939 13.37 32.22 9.72
CA PHE A 939 14.61 32.95 9.90
C PHE A 939 15.08 32.81 11.35
N ARG A 940 16.35 32.46 11.56
CA ARG A 940 16.95 32.35 12.89
C ARG A 940 18.02 33.40 13.09
N GLY A 941 18.04 34.04 14.26
CA GLY A 941 19.13 34.94 14.66
C GLY A 941 18.94 35.47 16.08
N THR A 942 19.70 36.51 16.42
CA THR A 942 19.63 37.16 17.73
C THR A 942 18.88 38.49 17.67
N ILE A 943 18.08 38.79 18.69
CA ILE A 943 17.47 40.11 18.86
C ILE A 943 18.40 40.97 19.71
N SER A 944 18.86 42.10 19.19
CA SER A 944 19.59 43.09 19.99
C SER A 944 18.60 43.98 20.76
N GLU A 945 18.53 43.79 22.08
CA GLU A 945 17.67 44.58 22.97
C GLU A 945 18.43 45.86 23.40
N VAL A 946 17.87 47.05 23.12
CA VAL A 946 18.35 48.31 23.75
C VAL A 946 17.29 48.78 24.74
N ASP A 947 17.72 48.94 25.99
CA ASP A 947 16.98 49.07 27.25
C ASP A 947 15.71 49.94 27.24
N MET A 948 14.66 49.41 27.88
CA MET A 948 13.36 50.02 28.12
C MET A 948 13.42 50.95 29.35
N SER A 949 13.61 52.25 29.15
CA SER A 949 13.48 53.24 30.24
C SER A 949 12.13 53.97 30.24
N GLU A 950 11.69 54.33 31.46
CA GLU A 950 10.37 54.76 31.97
C GLU A 950 9.52 55.79 31.21
N TYR A 951 9.90 56.26 30.03
CA TYR A 951 9.08 57.16 29.22
C TYR A 951 9.10 56.72 27.76
N GLY A 952 8.03 56.04 27.36
CA GLY A 952 7.93 55.32 26.09
C GLY A 952 8.44 56.09 24.88
N MET A 953 9.34 55.44 24.14
CA MET A 953 9.63 55.55 22.70
C MET A 953 10.91 54.73 22.42
N GLY A 954 10.90 53.83 21.43
CA GLY A 954 12.10 53.10 21.02
C GLY A 954 11.88 52.31 19.73
N VAL A 955 12.66 52.64 18.71
CA VAL A 955 12.75 52.03 17.38
C VAL A 955 13.43 50.66 17.51
N MET A 956 12.89 49.60 16.89
CA MET A 956 13.62 48.34 16.67
C MET A 956 14.39 48.45 15.35
N VAL A 957 15.72 48.36 15.42
CA VAL A 957 16.60 48.13 14.25
C VAL A 957 17.03 46.66 14.34
N PHE A 958 16.77 45.87 13.30
CA PHE A 958 17.27 44.50 13.18
C PHE A 958 18.78 44.57 12.87
N GLY A 959 19.65 43.82 13.53
CA GLY A 959 19.67 42.37 13.51
C GLY A 959 20.61 41.96 12.38
N GLU A 960 21.92 42.00 12.60
CA GLU A 960 22.87 41.31 11.70
C GLU A 960 22.57 39.81 11.78
N ASN A 961 22.49 39.12 10.64
CA ASN A 961 22.50 37.65 10.50
C ASN A 961 21.21 36.87 10.85
N MET A 962 20.00 37.40 10.63
CA MET A 962 18.80 36.53 10.59
C MET A 962 18.74 35.78 9.26
N VAL A 963 19.12 34.50 9.27
CA VAL A 963 19.29 33.70 8.05
C VAL A 963 18.18 32.65 7.94
N CYS A 964 17.65 32.49 6.72
CA CYS A 964 16.82 31.36 6.32
C CYS A 964 17.55 30.63 5.18
N LYS A 965 17.81 29.33 5.35
CA LYS A 965 18.10 28.40 4.27
C LYS A 965 16.79 27.72 3.91
N VAL A 966 16.33 27.87 2.68
CA VAL A 966 15.07 27.24 2.23
C VAL A 966 15.40 25.85 1.68
N GLU A 967 14.93 24.80 2.35
CA GLU A 967 15.11 23.39 1.96
C GLU A 967 13.74 22.74 1.69
N ASP A 968 12.99 23.34 0.77
CA ASP A 968 11.70 22.84 0.29
C ASP A 968 11.84 22.53 -1.20
N GLU A 969 11.94 21.25 -1.57
CA GLU A 969 12.13 20.82 -2.96
C GLU A 969 11.03 21.32 -3.91
N ALA A 970 9.84 21.64 -3.39
CA ALA A 970 8.73 22.17 -4.18
C ALA A 970 8.78 23.70 -4.36
N SER A 971 9.63 24.42 -3.60
CA SER A 971 9.71 25.87 -3.64
C SER A 971 10.73 26.38 -4.67
N SER A 972 10.40 27.47 -5.36
CA SER A 972 11.32 28.22 -6.22
C SER A 972 12.46 28.90 -5.46
N LEU A 973 12.37 28.98 -4.13
CA LEU A 973 13.42 29.50 -3.24
C LEU A 973 14.37 28.40 -2.74
N ASN A 974 14.20 27.14 -3.13
CA ASN A 974 15.01 26.02 -2.64
C ASN A 974 16.52 26.25 -2.86
N GLY A 975 17.32 25.97 -1.83
CA GLY A 975 18.77 26.17 -1.81
C GLY A 975 19.22 27.64 -1.67
N GLN A 976 18.30 28.61 -1.58
CA GLN A 976 18.65 30.02 -1.40
C GLN A 976 18.86 30.38 0.08
N THR A 977 19.79 31.31 0.32
CA THR A 977 20.02 31.93 1.63
C THR A 977 19.44 33.34 1.64
N LEU A 978 18.49 33.58 2.56
CA LEU A 978 17.78 34.85 2.68
C LEU A 978 18.05 35.52 4.03
N TYR A 979 18.17 36.85 4.01
CA TYR A 979 18.46 37.68 5.17
C TYR A 979 17.26 38.54 5.51
N LEU A 980 16.70 38.40 6.72
CA LEU A 980 15.52 39.13 7.16
C LEU A 980 15.86 40.38 7.96
N ASN A 981 15.20 41.47 7.58
CA ASN A 981 15.05 42.69 8.36
C ASN A 981 13.57 42.89 8.67
N ILE A 982 13.24 43.18 9.93
CA ILE A 982 11.90 43.63 10.32
C ILE A 982 12.03 45.05 10.90
N ASN A 983 10.95 45.81 10.98
CA ASN A 983 10.90 47.13 11.61
C ASN A 983 9.52 47.27 12.25
N ILE A 984 9.45 47.19 13.57
CA ILE A 984 8.17 47.27 14.31
C ILE A 984 7.82 48.75 14.53
N ASP A 985 6.73 49.23 13.90
CA ASP A 985 6.30 50.63 13.98
C ASP A 985 5.31 50.81 15.14
N LYS A 986 5.61 51.75 16.06
CA LYS A 986 4.78 52.01 17.24
C LYS A 986 3.96 53.28 17.04
N LYS A 987 2.90 53.18 16.24
CA LYS A 987 1.80 54.15 16.20
C LYS A 987 0.48 53.45 15.88
N ASP A 988 -0.19 52.96 16.90
CA ASP A 988 -1.44 53.57 17.33
C ASP A 988 -1.99 52.85 18.57
N ASP A 989 -2.51 53.68 19.47
CA ASP A 989 -3.17 53.30 20.72
C ASP A 989 -4.36 52.35 20.42
N TYR A 990 -4.40 51.20 21.11
CA TYR A 990 -5.51 50.21 21.18
C TYR A 990 -5.72 49.24 20.00
N SER A 991 -4.89 48.20 19.86
CA SER A 991 -5.37 46.87 19.42
C SER A 991 -4.42 45.74 19.83
N LYS A 992 -4.93 44.51 19.98
CA LYS A 992 -4.21 43.31 20.45
C LYS A 992 -3.20 42.74 19.43
N ASN A 993 -2.82 43.48 18.39
CA ASN A 993 -2.13 42.96 17.21
C ASN A 993 -0.72 43.57 17.03
N ILE A 994 0.25 42.74 16.65
CA ILE A 994 1.60 43.19 16.28
C ILE A 994 1.58 43.80 14.88
N VAL A 995 2.24 44.95 14.68
CA VAL A 995 2.35 45.62 13.38
C VAL A 995 3.83 45.90 13.09
N PHE A 996 4.32 45.43 11.94
CA PHE A 996 5.72 45.65 11.55
C PHE A 996 5.89 45.68 10.04
N GLN A 997 6.92 46.36 9.57
CA GLN A 997 7.42 46.25 8.20
C GLN A 997 8.49 45.17 8.16
N TYR A 998 8.67 44.52 7.02
CA TYR A 998 9.76 43.57 6.82
C TYR A 998 10.35 43.73 5.43
N SER A 999 11.60 43.33 5.29
CA SER A 999 12.25 43.04 4.03
C SER A 999 13.16 41.85 4.18
N PHE A 1000 13.22 40.99 3.18
CA PHE A 1000 14.28 40.00 3.09
C PHE A 1000 14.85 39.95 1.69
N ALA A 1001 16.15 39.69 1.63
CA ALA A 1001 16.92 39.68 0.39
C ALA A 1001 18.01 38.61 0.43
N ASN A 1002 18.48 38.18 -0.75
CA ASN A 1002 19.72 37.39 -0.84
C ASN A 1002 20.95 38.32 -0.76
N ASP A 1003 22.05 37.81 -0.21
CA ASP A 1003 23.33 38.52 -0.21
C ASP A 1003 24.02 38.28 -1.56
N VAL A 1004 23.99 39.30 -2.43
CA VAL A 1004 24.62 39.23 -3.75
C VAL A 1004 25.98 39.91 -3.63
N ASP A 1005 27.02 39.12 -3.36
CA ASP A 1005 28.39 39.61 -3.41
C ASP A 1005 28.74 40.06 -4.84
N ASP A 1006 29.51 41.14 -4.98
CA ASP A 1006 29.91 41.78 -6.25
C ASP A 1006 30.58 40.80 -7.27
N GLU A 1007 30.94 39.59 -6.84
CA GLU A 1007 31.53 38.53 -7.67
C GLU A 1007 30.51 37.71 -8.48
N ASN A 1008 29.20 37.78 -8.18
CA ASN A 1008 28.12 37.02 -8.85
C ASN A 1008 27.07 37.94 -9.51
N ALA A 1009 27.53 38.88 -10.34
CA ALA A 1009 26.69 39.90 -10.99
C ALA A 1009 25.58 39.39 -11.94
N ASP A 1010 25.50 38.07 -12.20
CA ASP A 1010 24.54 37.44 -13.11
C ASP A 1010 23.36 36.74 -12.39
N ALA A 1011 23.37 36.65 -11.05
CA ALA A 1011 22.26 36.08 -10.28
C ALA A 1011 21.11 37.09 -10.13
N GLU A 1012 19.86 36.66 -10.37
CA GLU A 1012 18.69 37.50 -10.13
C GLU A 1012 18.57 37.81 -8.62
N SER A 1013 18.64 39.09 -8.27
CA SER A 1013 18.52 39.53 -6.87
C SER A 1013 17.09 39.29 -6.37
N ILE A 1014 16.95 38.53 -5.29
CA ILE A 1014 15.66 38.26 -4.65
C ILE A 1014 15.43 39.36 -3.60
N PHE A 1015 14.33 40.09 -3.73
CA PHE A 1015 13.95 41.11 -2.76
C PHE A 1015 12.44 41.08 -2.53
N TYR A 1016 12.04 40.83 -1.29
CA TYR A 1016 10.66 40.95 -0.84
C TYR A 1016 10.59 41.96 0.30
N CYS A 1017 9.53 42.75 0.34
CA CYS A 1017 9.23 43.62 1.46
C CYS A 1017 7.73 43.75 1.67
N GLY A 1018 7.31 44.29 2.81
CA GLY A 1018 5.89 44.35 3.12
C GLY A 1018 5.58 44.85 4.51
N ARG A 1019 4.30 44.77 4.88
CA ARG A 1019 3.78 45.14 6.19
C ARG A 1019 2.91 44.02 6.75
N TYR A 1020 3.05 43.77 8.04
CA TYR A 1020 2.25 42.82 8.80
C TYR A 1020 1.39 43.56 9.82
N GLY A 1021 0.18 43.07 10.09
CA GLY A 1021 -0.73 43.68 11.04
C GLY A 1021 -1.57 44.83 10.48
N VAL A 1022 -1.59 45.02 9.15
CA VAL A 1022 -2.32 46.13 8.53
C VAL A 1022 -3.85 45.94 8.61
N VAL A 1023 -4.55 46.97 9.06
CA VAL A 1023 -6.02 47.02 8.96
C VAL A 1023 -6.36 47.27 7.49
N ALA A 1024 -7.30 46.51 6.94
CA ALA A 1024 -7.78 46.72 5.58
C ALA A 1024 -8.53 48.06 5.51
N ASP A 1025 -7.78 49.16 5.32
CA ASP A 1025 -8.37 50.47 5.05
C ASP A 1025 -9.18 50.37 3.77
N ALA A 1026 -10.41 50.91 3.81
CA ALA A 1026 -11.28 51.00 2.66
C ALA A 1026 -10.57 51.76 1.53
N ILE A 1027 -10.06 51.01 0.55
CA ILE A 1027 -9.53 51.43 -0.76
C ILE A 1027 -9.56 52.95 -0.97
N SER A 1028 -8.47 53.63 -0.64
CA SER A 1028 -8.20 55.03 -1.03
C SER A 1028 -7.40 55.14 -2.34
N GLY A 1029 -7.23 54.04 -3.08
CA GLY A 1029 -6.51 53.97 -4.35
C GLY A 1029 -7.34 54.42 -5.55
N ILE A 1030 -7.66 55.72 -5.66
CA ILE A 1030 -8.24 56.33 -6.88
C ILE A 1030 -7.37 57.48 -7.42
N GLN A 1031 -6.35 57.93 -6.71
CA GLN A 1031 -5.54 59.07 -7.19
C GLN A 1031 -4.67 58.72 -8.40
N THR A 1032 -4.10 57.51 -8.49
CA THR A 1032 -3.19 57.11 -9.57
C THR A 1032 -3.88 56.89 -10.92
N GLU A 1033 -5.11 56.38 -10.96
CA GLU A 1033 -5.83 56.20 -12.24
C GLU A 1033 -6.50 57.47 -12.77
N MET A 1034 -6.71 58.50 -11.93
CA MET A 1034 -7.25 59.78 -12.40
C MET A 1034 -6.26 60.59 -13.23
N GLU A 1035 -4.96 60.37 -13.10
CA GLU A 1035 -3.93 61.09 -13.87
C GLU A 1035 -3.83 60.63 -15.34
N ASN A 1036 -4.32 59.43 -15.68
CA ASN A 1036 -4.26 58.88 -17.05
C ASN A 1036 -5.53 59.09 -17.90
N GLY A 1037 -6.49 59.91 -17.44
CA GLY A 1037 -7.49 60.55 -18.30
C GLY A 1037 -8.66 59.69 -18.84
N ASN A 1038 -8.75 58.39 -18.51
CA ASN A 1038 -9.79 57.51 -19.05
C ASN A 1038 -10.72 56.92 -17.99
N VAL A 1039 -11.42 57.79 -17.24
CA VAL A 1039 -12.40 57.35 -16.23
C VAL A 1039 -13.73 58.08 -16.42
N SER A 1040 -14.86 57.35 -16.37
CA SER A 1040 -16.20 57.93 -16.42
C SER A 1040 -16.87 57.85 -15.06
N ILE A 1041 -17.26 59.00 -14.49
CA ILE A 1041 -17.91 59.09 -13.19
C ILE A 1041 -19.42 59.23 -13.39
N TYR A 1042 -20.22 58.53 -12.59
CA TYR A 1042 -21.67 58.56 -12.59
C TYR A 1042 -22.19 58.76 -11.16
N THR A 1043 -23.34 59.41 -11.02
CA THR A 1043 -24.09 59.39 -9.75
C THR A 1043 -24.69 58.00 -9.52
N VAL A 1044 -25.15 57.71 -8.30
CA VAL A 1044 -25.90 56.46 -8.00
C VAL A 1044 -27.14 56.32 -8.90
N GLY A 1045 -27.70 57.44 -9.37
CA GLY A 1045 -28.82 57.47 -10.33
C GLY A 1045 -28.42 57.31 -11.80
N GLY A 1046 -27.16 56.99 -12.11
CA GLY A 1046 -26.68 56.71 -13.46
C GLY A 1046 -26.36 57.93 -14.34
N ALA A 1047 -26.38 59.15 -13.79
CA ALA A 1047 -26.05 60.36 -14.54
C ALA A 1047 -24.54 60.58 -14.60
N LYS A 1048 -23.97 60.73 -15.80
CA LYS A 1048 -22.53 60.99 -15.99
C LYS A 1048 -22.17 62.39 -15.45
N VAL A 1049 -21.14 62.45 -14.62
CA VAL A 1049 -20.62 63.68 -14.01
C VAL A 1049 -19.11 63.81 -14.27
N ASN A 1050 -18.62 65.05 -14.29
CA ASN A 1050 -17.20 65.33 -14.60
C ASN A 1050 -16.31 65.33 -13.35
N THR A 1051 -16.90 65.31 -12.16
CA THR A 1051 -16.20 65.27 -10.88
C THR A 1051 -17.01 64.48 -9.86
N LEU A 1052 -16.31 63.87 -8.89
CA LEU A 1052 -16.94 63.18 -7.76
C LEU A 1052 -17.86 64.15 -6.99
N GLN A 1053 -19.09 63.72 -6.76
CA GLN A 1053 -20.10 64.42 -5.97
C GLN A 1053 -20.03 63.96 -4.50
N LYS A 1054 -20.44 64.80 -3.57
CA LYS A 1054 -20.49 64.44 -2.14
C LYS A 1054 -21.44 63.25 -1.93
N GLY A 1055 -20.98 62.18 -1.28
CA GLY A 1055 -21.69 60.90 -1.15
C GLY A 1055 -21.17 59.81 -2.08
N ILE A 1056 -21.99 58.78 -2.36
CA ILE A 1056 -21.59 57.63 -3.18
C ILE A 1056 -21.61 58.01 -4.67
N ASN A 1057 -20.54 57.67 -5.37
CA ASN A 1057 -20.36 57.79 -6.81
C ASN A 1057 -20.11 56.41 -7.41
N ILE A 1058 -20.41 56.26 -8.69
CA ILE A 1058 -20.13 55.06 -9.48
C ILE A 1058 -19.05 55.44 -10.49
N VAL A 1059 -17.87 54.83 -10.39
CA VAL A 1059 -16.73 55.13 -11.27
C VAL A 1059 -16.49 53.93 -12.17
N ARG A 1060 -16.47 54.16 -13.48
CA ARG A 1060 -16.15 53.15 -14.49
C ARG A 1060 -14.73 53.36 -14.99
N LEU A 1061 -13.88 52.37 -14.74
CA LEU A 1061 -12.47 52.35 -15.11
C LEU A 1061 -12.28 52.00 -16.59
N ALA A 1062 -11.09 52.24 -17.13
CA ALA A 1062 -10.76 51.99 -18.55
C ALA A 1062 -10.89 50.50 -18.93
N ASN A 1063 -10.65 49.58 -17.98
CA ASN A 1063 -10.81 48.13 -18.14
C ASN A 1063 -12.28 47.66 -18.08
N GLY A 1064 -13.25 48.58 -17.99
CA GLY A 1064 -14.68 48.27 -17.98
C GLY A 1064 -15.24 47.94 -16.60
N LYS A 1065 -14.40 47.77 -15.56
CA LYS A 1065 -14.83 47.52 -14.18
C LYS A 1065 -15.51 48.77 -13.59
N THR A 1066 -16.53 48.54 -12.79
CA THR A 1066 -17.29 49.59 -12.11
C THR A 1066 -17.07 49.48 -10.60
N ILE A 1067 -16.68 50.58 -9.95
CA ILE A 1067 -16.44 50.66 -8.51
C ILE A 1067 -17.30 51.75 -7.85
N LYS A 1068 -17.66 51.54 -6.58
CA LYS A 1068 -18.37 52.53 -5.76
C LYS A 1068 -17.36 53.37 -4.99
N VAL A 1069 -17.52 54.69 -5.05
CA VAL A 1069 -16.54 55.65 -4.51
C VAL A 1069 -17.25 56.69 -3.66
N VAL A 1070 -16.89 56.79 -2.38
CA VAL A 1070 -17.48 57.79 -1.47
C VAL A 1070 -16.60 59.02 -1.43
N LYS A 1071 -17.19 60.21 -1.60
CA LYS A 1071 -16.51 61.51 -1.43
C LYS A 1071 -17.11 62.36 -0.32
#